data_AF-A0A8H3ES45-F1
#
_entry.id   AF-A0A8H3ES45-F1
#
_cell.length_a   1.000
_cell.length_b   1.000
_cell.length_c   1.000
_cell.angle_alpha   90.00
_cell.angle_beta   90.00
_cell.angle_gamma   90.00
#
_symmetry.space_group_name_H-M   'P 1'
#
loop_
_entity.id
_entity.type
_entity.pdbx_description
1 polymer ?
#
loop_
_entity_poly.entity_id
_entity_poly.type
_entity_poly.pdbx_seq_one_letter_code
_entity_poly.pdbx_strand_id
1 'polypeptide(L)'
;MALGRGTDAVVDNPTTHDISADGFSSQYGGGVLDGSDPEKGTGEPKVRKMSRIGGPISGVVGDSDTDSTLSVGKQVELEQANSIKYRTCSWQKTAALLFAEYICLAIMSFPYSYSVLGLVPGLIITVVVAGLVLYTSLIVWEFCLRHPEVRDVCDLGQMLYFGWRWVWYVTAVMFLLNNTFIQGLHVLVGATYINTMAGADYKGVCTVGFSAIVAIVSWAASLPRTFDTLAKIATFSAFFTFISVLLAAIFAAIEAHPAKYNTGGPKGFFVGEPTVLVVPAAGTTFVSGMNAFLNISYTFIGQITIPSFIAEMKNPKDFPKALWAVTICEIIVFGLVGSIVYAYTGTQYNTAPAFGSLGNEIYKKVSFSFMIPTLIFLGVLYASVSARFVFFRIFEGTRHKGNHTLIGWASWAGILAALWILAFIVAEVIPFFSDLLSLMSSLFDSFFGFIFWGTAYIRMRKADYGPGWIQRRGIRGLSGFVSNVIIILIGLFMLTAGTYATVQSIIDNYATGSIKGVFSSPNGIRERTQRRYASQSPGAGNALQQTALHDLHVARGGKMVPFGGYSMPVQYEDLGVGESHKWTREKASLFDVGHMVQHRFSGPGASALLEKMTPFSAVDLKLYTSTLSCLLHPGTGGIVDDTVITRLGPETFYLVTNAACREKDLAHLSEQISTYRDLGKVDWQVLDGWGLVALQGPLSAEILQEALGEQGAEQVYLPSLYFGQCKHVIHEVPSSNLGPAPIMVTRAGYTGEDGFEISLPPHLTTAFTEHLLKTAGPDRLRLAGLGARDSLRLEAGMCLYGHDLNDDTTPVAAGLSWVVHKNRRISGGFHGDEVILRELKPAKEGGKGAEQRRIGLIIDGAPAREGAAIVAKGTGTGGDAQPEQIGKVTSGCPSPTLGKNIGMGYVQRGHHKAGTKVEVVVRGKRRGAEVVKMPFVASQYWKQAVGTAPG
;
A
#
# COMPACT_ATOMS: atom_id res chain seq x y z
N MET A 1 -66.33 -54.94 21.44
CA MET A 1 -66.85 -54.67 22.80
C MET A 1 -65.71 -54.14 23.65
N ALA A 2 -65.98 -53.04 24.35
CA ALA A 2 -65.26 -52.39 25.45
C ALA A 2 -63.85 -52.87 25.90
N LEU A 3 -62.91 -51.92 25.83
CA LEU A 3 -62.08 -51.36 26.92
C LEU A 3 -61.30 -52.27 27.88
N GLY A 4 -59.97 -52.03 27.97
CA GLY A 4 -59.33 -51.67 29.25
C GLY A 4 -57.93 -52.24 29.58
N ARG A 5 -56.90 -51.37 29.49
CA ARG A 5 -55.65 -51.19 30.30
C ARG A 5 -54.77 -52.42 30.61
N GLY A 6 -53.43 -52.44 30.56
CA GLY A 6 -52.32 -51.49 30.39
C GLY A 6 -51.06 -52.24 30.94
N THR A 7 -49.90 -52.25 30.31
CA THR A 7 -48.67 -51.48 30.68
C THR A 7 -47.46 -52.03 29.91
N ASP A 8 -46.47 -51.15 29.73
CA ASP A 8 -45.03 -51.34 29.52
C ASP A 8 -44.39 -51.53 28.12
N ALA A 9 -43.47 -50.57 27.89
CA ALA A 9 -42.19 -50.61 27.17
C ALA A 9 -42.14 -50.60 25.63
N VAL A 10 -41.50 -49.52 25.13
CA VAL A 10 -40.50 -49.40 24.05
C VAL A 10 -40.60 -50.34 22.83
N VAL A 11 -40.66 -49.78 21.61
CA VAL A 11 -39.77 -50.03 20.43
C VAL A 11 -40.42 -49.48 19.13
N ASP A 12 -39.57 -48.85 18.31
CA ASP A 12 -39.60 -48.54 16.86
C ASP A 12 -40.79 -47.86 16.13
N ASN A 13 -40.40 -46.74 15.51
CA ASN A 13 -40.61 -46.24 14.14
C ASN A 13 -41.91 -46.53 13.36
N PRO A 14 -42.38 -45.53 12.59
CA PRO A 14 -42.72 -45.81 11.20
C PRO A 14 -42.18 -44.78 10.18
N THR A 15 -41.65 -45.34 9.08
CA THR A 15 -41.98 -45.10 7.66
C THR A 15 -43.15 -44.13 7.38
N THR A 16 -43.28 -43.39 6.29
CA THR A 16 -42.61 -43.19 4.99
C THR A 16 -43.42 -42.09 4.28
N HIS A 17 -42.85 -41.47 3.25
CA HIS A 17 -43.44 -40.86 2.03
C HIS A 17 -42.47 -39.71 1.63
N ASP A 18 -41.97 -39.56 0.40
CA ASP A 18 -42.61 -39.83 -0.87
C ASP A 18 -41.61 -39.81 -2.06
N ILE A 19 -42.01 -40.54 -3.11
CA ILE A 19 -41.99 -40.24 -4.56
C ILE A 19 -40.65 -40.13 -5.32
N SER A 20 -40.56 -41.02 -6.30
CA SER A 20 -39.60 -41.16 -7.41
C SER A 20 -39.81 -40.17 -8.56
N ALA A 21 -38.73 -39.84 -9.27
CA ALA A 21 -38.76 -39.56 -10.71
C ALA A 21 -37.40 -39.93 -11.34
N ASP A 22 -37.41 -41.00 -12.15
CA ASP A 22 -36.35 -41.36 -13.08
C ASP A 22 -36.38 -40.46 -14.34
N GLY A 23 -35.21 -40.29 -14.96
CA GLY A 23 -35.13 -39.93 -16.39
C GLY A 23 -33.99 -38.96 -16.73
N PHE A 24 -32.87 -39.47 -17.21
CA PHE A 24 -32.31 -39.18 -18.55
C PHE A 24 -30.93 -39.84 -18.72
N SER A 25 -30.83 -40.78 -19.66
CA SER A 25 -29.57 -41.29 -20.21
C SER A 25 -29.64 -41.23 -21.73
N SER A 26 -28.65 -40.65 -22.42
CA SER A 26 -28.10 -41.20 -23.68
C SER A 26 -26.92 -40.40 -24.26
N GLN A 27 -25.90 -41.15 -24.72
CA GLN A 27 -25.03 -40.99 -25.93
C GLN A 27 -24.12 -39.75 -26.06
N TYR A 28 -22.90 -39.77 -26.62
CA TYR A 28 -22.18 -40.55 -27.65
C TYR A 28 -20.67 -40.67 -27.26
N GLY A 29 -19.81 -41.53 -27.78
CA GLY A 29 -19.84 -42.46 -28.91
C GLY A 29 -18.56 -43.33 -28.94
N GLY A 30 -18.63 -44.50 -29.56
CA GLY A 30 -17.56 -45.50 -29.62
C GLY A 30 -16.72 -45.45 -30.89
N GLY A 31 -15.59 -46.15 -30.84
CA GLY A 31 -14.75 -46.56 -31.97
C GLY A 31 -14.11 -47.91 -31.66
N VAL A 32 -14.27 -48.86 -32.58
CA VAL A 32 -14.04 -50.32 -32.48
C VAL A 32 -12.72 -50.73 -33.17
N LEU A 33 -12.27 -51.97 -32.91
CA LEU A 33 -11.35 -52.89 -33.63
C LEU A 33 -10.02 -53.16 -32.87
N ASP A 34 -9.50 -54.38 -32.68
CA ASP A 34 -9.90 -55.77 -32.92
C ASP A 34 -8.85 -56.70 -32.21
N GLY A 35 -9.25 -57.91 -31.80
CA GLY A 35 -8.42 -59.12 -31.87
C GLY A 35 -7.51 -59.56 -30.70
N SER A 36 -8.07 -60.41 -29.82
CA SER A 36 -7.55 -61.73 -29.38
C SER A 36 -7.47 -61.99 -27.85
N ASP A 37 -8.46 -62.72 -27.33
CA ASP A 37 -8.45 -63.51 -26.08
C ASP A 37 -7.48 -64.72 -26.19
N PRO A 38 -7.06 -65.44 -25.11
CA PRO A 38 -7.81 -65.69 -23.87
C PRO A 38 -7.01 -65.66 -22.54
N GLU A 39 -7.67 -65.33 -21.43
CA GLU A 39 -7.83 -66.24 -20.27
C GLU A 39 -8.64 -65.57 -19.14
N LYS A 40 -9.75 -66.23 -18.79
CA LYS A 40 -10.63 -65.88 -17.68
C LYS A 40 -9.92 -66.11 -16.34
N GLY A 41 -9.61 -65.02 -15.64
CA GLY A 41 -9.37 -65.00 -14.20
C GLY A 41 -10.33 -64.00 -13.55
N THR A 42 -11.12 -64.46 -12.58
CA THR A 42 -12.08 -63.70 -11.78
C THR A 42 -11.51 -62.35 -11.34
N GLY A 43 -12.01 -61.27 -11.94
CA GLY A 43 -11.51 -59.91 -11.74
C GLY A 43 -11.92 -59.33 -10.39
N GLU A 44 -11.16 -59.66 -9.34
CA GLU A 44 -10.95 -58.65 -8.30
C GLU A 44 -10.20 -57.46 -8.94
N PRO A 45 -10.60 -56.21 -8.67
CA PRO A 45 -9.87 -55.06 -9.19
C PRO A 45 -8.44 -55.13 -8.65
N LYS A 46 -7.46 -55.35 -9.53
CA LYS A 46 -6.02 -55.40 -9.19
C LYS A 46 -5.69 -54.20 -8.31
N VAL A 47 -5.56 -54.42 -7.00
CA VAL A 47 -5.12 -53.39 -6.06
C VAL A 47 -3.72 -52.99 -6.50
N ARG A 48 -3.54 -51.71 -6.86
CA ARG A 48 -2.25 -51.19 -7.29
C ARG A 48 -1.22 -51.44 -6.20
N LYS A 49 -0.22 -52.29 -6.47
CA LYS A 49 0.88 -52.56 -5.54
C LYS A 49 1.68 -51.26 -5.37
N MET A 50 1.63 -50.66 -4.18
CA MET A 50 2.29 -49.39 -3.85
C MET A 50 3.64 -49.70 -3.19
N SER A 51 4.73 -49.53 -3.92
CA SER A 51 6.09 -49.77 -3.40
C SER A 51 6.54 -48.63 -2.48
N ARG A 52 7.24 -48.95 -1.39
CA ARG A 52 7.81 -47.96 -0.45
C ARG A 52 8.99 -47.21 -1.08
N ILE A 53 9.19 -45.96 -0.68
CA ILE A 53 10.41 -45.18 -0.99
C ILE A 53 11.34 -45.21 0.24
N GLY A 54 12.48 -45.90 0.13
CA GLY A 54 13.47 -45.96 1.23
C GLY A 54 13.03 -46.83 2.43
N GLY A 55 13.91 -46.96 3.42
CA GLY A 55 13.64 -47.66 4.68
C GLY A 55 12.97 -46.77 5.74
N PRO A 56 12.44 -47.32 6.85
CA PRO A 56 11.90 -46.54 7.96
C PRO A 56 12.98 -45.62 8.57
N ILE A 57 12.60 -44.41 8.99
CA ILE A 57 13.50 -43.54 9.76
C ILE A 57 13.75 -44.20 11.13
N SER A 58 15.02 -44.38 11.51
CA SER A 58 15.43 -45.07 12.74
C SER A 58 14.76 -44.48 13.99
N GLY A 59 13.95 -45.27 14.69
CA GLY A 59 13.22 -44.87 15.90
C GLY A 59 11.88 -45.59 16.10
N VAL A 60 11.35 -46.26 15.08
CA VAL A 60 10.14 -47.09 15.16
C VAL A 60 10.52 -48.55 14.94
N VAL A 61 10.40 -49.36 16.00
CA VAL A 61 10.68 -50.81 15.98
C VAL A 61 9.57 -51.54 15.20
N GLY A 62 9.94 -52.48 14.32
CA GLY A 62 9.02 -53.51 13.81
C GLY A 62 9.33 -54.04 12.40
N ASP A 63 10.17 -55.08 12.36
CA ASP A 63 10.41 -56.12 11.35
C ASP A 63 10.65 -55.81 9.85
N SER A 64 11.80 -56.32 9.42
CA SER A 64 12.21 -56.58 8.04
C SER A 64 11.38 -57.72 7.42
N ASP A 65 11.01 -57.54 6.15
CA ASP A 65 10.37 -58.51 5.26
C ASP A 65 8.98 -59.01 5.67
N THR A 66 7.93 -58.43 5.07
CA THR A 66 6.87 -59.16 4.33
C THR A 66 5.75 -58.21 3.88
N ASP A 67 5.30 -58.43 2.65
CA ASP A 67 4.02 -58.06 2.04
C ASP A 67 3.46 -56.62 2.25
N SER A 68 3.21 -55.93 1.13
CA SER A 68 2.58 -54.59 1.04
C SER A 68 1.10 -54.55 1.51
N THR A 69 0.68 -55.58 2.26
CA THR A 69 -0.62 -55.82 2.88
C THR A 69 -0.56 -55.76 4.40
N LEU A 70 0.53 -55.26 5.01
CA LEU A 70 0.47 -54.58 6.31
C LEU A 70 -0.29 -53.26 6.18
N SER A 71 -1.57 -53.43 5.82
CA SER A 71 -2.51 -52.39 5.52
C SER A 71 -2.84 -51.63 6.79
N VAL A 72 -3.28 -50.39 6.60
CA VAL A 72 -4.02 -49.56 7.55
C VAL A 72 -4.91 -50.37 8.53
N GLY A 73 -5.44 -51.53 8.13
CA GLY A 73 -6.17 -52.47 8.98
C GLY A 73 -5.41 -53.03 10.20
N LYS A 74 -4.12 -53.39 10.10
CA LYS A 74 -3.34 -53.93 11.24
C LYS A 74 -3.03 -52.86 12.29
N GLN A 75 -2.87 -51.60 11.87
CA GLN A 75 -2.79 -50.44 12.78
C GLN A 75 -4.16 -50.12 13.41
N VAL A 76 -5.27 -50.31 12.69
CA VAL A 76 -6.64 -50.19 13.24
C VAL A 76 -6.91 -51.28 14.28
N GLU A 77 -6.43 -52.51 14.07
CA GLU A 77 -6.53 -53.61 15.05
C GLU A 77 -5.64 -53.39 16.28
N LEU A 78 -4.41 -52.88 16.12
CA LEU A 78 -3.55 -52.49 17.25
C LEU A 78 -4.14 -51.35 18.09
N GLU A 79 -4.96 -50.47 17.50
CA GLU A 79 -5.64 -49.36 18.18
C GLU A 79 -6.96 -49.74 18.86
N GLN A 80 -7.58 -50.89 18.53
CA GLN A 80 -8.80 -51.37 19.19
C GLN A 80 -8.58 -51.73 20.67
N ALA A 81 -7.32 -51.93 21.09
CA ALA A 81 -6.95 -52.23 22.47
C ALA A 81 -6.66 -50.99 23.36
N ASN A 82 -6.67 -49.77 22.81
CA ASN A 82 -6.38 -48.54 23.54
C ASN A 82 -7.66 -47.78 23.94
N SER A 83 -7.70 -47.22 25.16
CA SER A 83 -8.84 -46.47 25.69
C SER A 83 -9.13 -45.14 24.97
N ILE A 84 -8.15 -44.61 24.24
CA ILE A 84 -8.26 -43.39 23.44
C ILE A 84 -8.22 -43.78 21.96
N LYS A 85 -9.35 -43.59 21.27
CA LYS A 85 -9.43 -43.75 19.82
C LYS A 85 -8.86 -42.50 19.14
N TYR A 86 -7.75 -42.64 18.41
CA TYR A 86 -7.10 -41.51 17.72
C TYR A 86 -7.72 -41.21 16.33
N ARG A 87 -8.27 -42.22 15.64
CA ARG A 87 -8.93 -42.06 14.33
C ARG A 87 -10.43 -41.82 14.47
N THR A 88 -10.82 -40.58 14.77
CA THR A 88 -12.22 -40.21 15.05
C THR A 88 -12.90 -39.49 13.89
N CYS A 89 -12.15 -39.07 12.87
CA CYS A 89 -12.64 -38.17 11.82
C CYS A 89 -13.18 -38.94 10.59
N SER A 90 -14.39 -38.60 10.12
CA SER A 90 -14.92 -39.09 8.84
C SER A 90 -14.50 -38.16 7.70
N TRP A 91 -14.58 -38.60 6.43
CA TRP A 91 -14.19 -37.75 5.30
C TRP A 91 -14.98 -36.44 5.22
N GLN A 92 -16.25 -36.43 5.64
CA GLN A 92 -17.05 -35.19 5.70
C GLN A 92 -16.54 -34.23 6.77
N LYS A 93 -16.18 -34.75 7.95
CA LYS A 93 -15.59 -33.94 9.02
C LYS A 93 -14.21 -33.42 8.61
N THR A 94 -13.41 -34.26 7.96
CA THR A 94 -12.11 -33.84 7.39
C THR A 94 -12.30 -32.77 6.32
N ALA A 95 -13.30 -32.91 5.44
CA ALA A 95 -13.63 -31.89 4.45
C ALA A 95 -13.98 -30.56 5.13
N ALA A 96 -14.83 -30.58 6.16
CA ALA A 96 -15.17 -29.37 6.91
C ALA A 96 -13.96 -28.73 7.62
N LEU A 97 -13.02 -29.54 8.13
CA LEU A 97 -11.80 -29.05 8.78
C LEU A 97 -10.79 -28.48 7.77
N LEU A 98 -10.59 -29.14 6.63
CA LEU A 98 -9.76 -28.62 5.54
C LEU A 98 -10.36 -27.33 4.99
N PHE A 99 -11.66 -27.29 4.79
CA PHE A 99 -12.38 -26.09 4.37
C PHE A 99 -12.25 -24.96 5.39
N ALA A 100 -12.28 -25.27 6.69
CA ALA A 100 -12.05 -24.29 7.76
C ALA A 100 -10.65 -23.67 7.74
N GLU A 101 -9.66 -24.50 7.38
CA GLU A 101 -8.27 -24.06 7.27
C GLU A 101 -8.05 -23.24 6.00
N TYR A 102 -8.64 -23.65 4.88
CA TYR A 102 -8.38 -23.07 3.56
C TYR A 102 -9.26 -21.84 3.29
N ILE A 103 -10.51 -21.82 3.77
CA ILE A 103 -11.34 -20.61 3.87
C ILE A 103 -10.91 -19.81 5.10
N CYS A 104 -9.73 -19.22 4.97
CA CYS A 104 -9.17 -18.30 5.94
C CYS A 104 -9.25 -16.86 5.44
N LEU A 105 -8.60 -15.95 6.16
CA LEU A 105 -8.55 -14.51 5.84
C LEU A 105 -8.08 -14.22 4.41
N ALA A 106 -7.28 -15.11 3.82
CA ALA A 106 -6.64 -14.94 2.52
C ALA A 106 -7.64 -14.79 1.35
N ILE A 107 -8.86 -15.34 1.45
CA ILE A 107 -9.93 -15.13 0.45
C ILE A 107 -10.19 -13.65 0.18
N MET A 108 -10.02 -12.79 1.18
CA MET A 108 -10.22 -11.35 1.07
C MET A 108 -9.15 -10.64 0.22
N SER A 109 -8.18 -11.36 -0.34
CA SER A 109 -7.22 -10.88 -1.34
C SER A 109 -7.66 -11.12 -2.79
N PHE A 110 -8.68 -11.95 -3.04
CA PHE A 110 -9.12 -12.30 -4.39
C PHE A 110 -9.64 -11.10 -5.18
N PRO A 111 -10.50 -10.23 -4.61
CA PRO A 111 -10.96 -9.05 -5.33
C PRO A 111 -9.79 -8.16 -5.79
N TYR A 112 -8.77 -7.97 -4.94
CA TYR A 112 -7.56 -7.23 -5.28
C TYR A 112 -6.71 -7.95 -6.34
N SER A 113 -6.62 -9.28 -6.27
CA SER A 113 -5.87 -10.04 -7.28
C SER A 113 -6.53 -9.95 -8.65
N TYR A 114 -7.87 -9.95 -8.70
CA TYR A 114 -8.65 -9.77 -9.93
C TYR A 114 -8.59 -8.33 -10.45
N SER A 115 -8.47 -7.32 -9.59
CA SER A 115 -8.26 -5.94 -10.05
C SER A 115 -6.93 -5.74 -10.76
N VAL A 116 -5.91 -6.51 -10.41
CA VAL A 116 -4.59 -6.45 -11.06
C VAL A 116 -4.52 -7.32 -12.33
N LEU A 117 -5.05 -8.54 -12.26
CA LEU A 117 -4.98 -9.53 -13.35
C LEU A 117 -6.09 -9.37 -14.39
N GLY A 118 -7.12 -8.57 -14.10
CA GLY A 118 -8.39 -8.62 -14.81
C GLY A 118 -9.20 -9.87 -14.43
N LEU A 119 -10.51 -9.78 -14.62
CA LEU A 119 -11.47 -10.79 -14.17
C LEU A 119 -11.23 -12.17 -14.82
N VAL A 120 -11.00 -12.22 -16.14
CA VAL A 120 -10.90 -13.50 -16.87
C VAL A 120 -9.59 -14.21 -16.55
N PRO A 121 -8.40 -13.60 -16.69
CA PRO A 121 -7.16 -14.26 -16.29
C PRO A 121 -7.12 -14.59 -14.80
N GLY A 122 -7.69 -13.72 -13.94
CA GLY A 122 -7.84 -13.99 -12.52
C GLY A 122 -8.60 -15.29 -12.24
N LEU A 123 -9.79 -15.47 -12.85
CA LEU A 123 -10.59 -16.69 -12.71
C LEU A 123 -9.91 -17.92 -13.30
N ILE A 124 -9.25 -17.79 -14.46
CA ILE A 124 -8.49 -18.88 -15.07
C ILE A 124 -7.36 -19.33 -14.13
N ILE A 125 -6.59 -18.38 -13.59
CA ILE A 125 -5.51 -18.67 -12.64
C ILE A 125 -6.07 -19.35 -11.38
N THR A 126 -7.19 -18.86 -10.83
CA THR A 126 -7.87 -19.50 -9.70
C THR A 126 -8.16 -20.98 -9.96
N VAL A 127 -8.75 -21.33 -11.11
CA VAL A 127 -9.08 -22.72 -11.45
C VAL A 127 -7.82 -23.55 -11.72
N VAL A 128 -6.86 -22.99 -12.46
CA VAL A 128 -5.61 -23.69 -12.83
C VAL A 128 -4.79 -24.01 -11.59
N VAL A 129 -4.61 -23.03 -10.69
CA VAL A 129 -3.87 -23.21 -9.44
C VAL A 129 -4.58 -24.21 -8.54
N ALA A 130 -5.90 -24.09 -8.36
CA ALA A 130 -6.69 -25.06 -7.60
C ALA A 130 -6.54 -26.48 -8.15
N GLY A 131 -6.54 -26.65 -9.47
CA GLY A 131 -6.32 -27.95 -10.13
C GLY A 131 -4.91 -28.52 -9.91
N LEU A 132 -3.88 -27.67 -9.99
CA LEU A 132 -2.49 -28.07 -9.72
C LEU A 132 -2.29 -28.44 -8.24
N VAL A 133 -2.88 -27.69 -7.33
CA VAL A 133 -2.84 -27.96 -5.89
C VAL A 133 -3.62 -29.22 -5.56
N LEU A 134 -4.80 -29.44 -6.13
CA LEU A 134 -5.53 -30.70 -5.98
C LEU A 134 -4.69 -31.89 -6.47
N TYR A 135 -4.01 -31.75 -7.61
CA TYR A 135 -3.12 -32.78 -8.14
C TYR A 135 -1.98 -33.11 -7.18
N THR A 136 -1.29 -32.10 -6.65
CA THR A 136 -0.19 -32.30 -5.69
C THR A 136 -0.71 -32.82 -4.35
N SER A 137 -1.88 -32.39 -3.87
CA SER A 137 -2.57 -32.93 -2.69
C SER A 137 -2.89 -34.43 -2.82
N LEU A 138 -3.30 -34.88 -4.02
CA LEU A 138 -3.49 -36.31 -4.29
C LEU A 138 -2.17 -37.09 -4.29
N ILE A 139 -1.06 -36.46 -4.69
CA ILE A 139 0.29 -37.04 -4.54
C ILE A 139 0.65 -37.20 -3.06
N VAL A 140 0.36 -36.19 -2.23
CA VAL A 140 0.57 -36.27 -0.76
C VAL A 140 -0.19 -37.44 -0.17
N TRP A 141 -1.47 -37.55 -0.52
CA TRP A 141 -2.30 -38.67 -0.08
C TRP A 141 -1.72 -40.03 -0.50
N GLU A 142 -1.30 -40.17 -1.75
CA GLU A 142 -0.66 -41.38 -2.25
C GLU A 142 0.65 -41.69 -1.50
N PHE A 143 1.38 -40.66 -1.08
CA PHE A 143 2.60 -40.78 -0.29
C PHE A 143 2.30 -41.22 1.15
N CYS A 144 1.32 -40.61 1.82
CA CYS A 144 0.92 -40.97 3.19
C CYS A 144 0.38 -42.41 3.27
N LEU A 145 -0.32 -42.90 2.24
CA LEU A 145 -0.75 -44.29 2.18
C LEU A 145 0.43 -45.27 2.04
N ARG A 146 1.53 -44.87 1.38
CA ARG A 146 2.77 -45.68 1.31
C ARG A 146 3.56 -45.65 2.61
N HIS A 147 3.49 -44.53 3.33
CA HIS A 147 4.28 -44.25 4.50
C HIS A 147 3.38 -43.83 5.69
N PRO A 148 2.59 -44.75 6.25
CA PRO A 148 1.67 -44.44 7.36
C PRO A 148 2.39 -43.96 8.64
N GLU A 149 3.69 -44.22 8.75
CA GLU A 149 4.54 -43.72 9.83
C GLU A 149 4.79 -42.21 9.77
N VAL A 150 4.64 -41.58 8.60
CA VAL A 150 4.88 -40.14 8.40
C VAL A 150 3.71 -39.34 8.95
N ARG A 151 3.97 -38.58 10.02
CA ARG A 151 2.95 -37.80 10.74
C ARG A 151 3.11 -36.29 10.62
N ASP A 152 4.31 -35.83 10.23
CA ASP A 152 4.60 -34.42 9.99
C ASP A 152 5.43 -34.22 8.71
N VAL A 153 5.46 -32.97 8.24
CA VAL A 153 6.12 -32.59 6.98
C VAL A 153 7.65 -32.68 7.05
N CYS A 154 8.25 -32.67 8.24
CA CYS A 154 9.70 -32.69 8.41
C CYS A 154 10.25 -34.09 8.13
N ASP A 155 9.60 -35.10 8.69
CA ASP A 155 9.92 -36.50 8.43
C ASP A 155 9.74 -36.83 6.94
N LEU A 156 8.69 -36.27 6.33
CA LEU A 156 8.44 -36.38 4.90
C LEU A 156 9.58 -35.78 4.07
N GLY A 157 10.01 -34.55 4.38
CA GLY A 157 11.12 -33.90 3.70
C GLY A 157 12.40 -34.73 3.78
N GLN A 158 12.71 -35.29 4.95
CA GLN A 158 13.84 -36.18 5.13
C GLN A 158 13.75 -37.44 4.24
N MET A 159 12.60 -38.10 4.21
CA MET A 159 12.42 -39.32 3.40
C MET A 159 12.51 -39.05 1.90
N LEU A 160 11.96 -37.92 1.47
CA LEU A 160 11.95 -37.52 0.07
C LEU A 160 13.37 -37.32 -0.49
N TYR A 161 14.26 -36.76 0.34
CA TYR A 161 15.66 -36.47 -0.02
C TYR A 161 16.63 -37.45 0.65
N PHE A 162 16.44 -38.75 0.37
CA PHE A 162 17.41 -39.82 0.66
C PHE A 162 17.74 -40.01 2.15
N GLY A 163 16.86 -39.62 3.06
CA GLY A 163 17.06 -39.81 4.50
C GLY A 163 18.01 -38.79 5.14
N TRP A 164 18.41 -37.74 4.41
CA TRP A 164 19.39 -36.77 4.89
C TRP A 164 18.86 -35.93 6.04
N ARG A 165 19.50 -36.05 7.22
CA ARG A 165 19.09 -35.34 8.45
C ARG A 165 19.09 -33.81 8.34
N TRP A 166 19.95 -33.22 7.52
CA TRP A 166 19.97 -31.76 7.37
C TRP A 166 18.70 -31.23 6.68
N VAL A 167 18.10 -32.01 5.77
CA VAL A 167 16.83 -31.66 5.09
C VAL A 167 15.70 -31.61 6.11
N TRP A 168 15.73 -32.50 7.10
CA TRP A 168 14.80 -32.47 8.22
C TRP A 168 14.87 -31.12 8.95
N TYR A 169 16.07 -30.65 9.31
CA TYR A 169 16.25 -29.37 10.02
C TYR A 169 15.82 -28.17 9.19
N VAL A 170 16.15 -28.14 7.89
CA VAL A 170 15.70 -27.07 6.99
C VAL A 170 14.18 -27.05 6.90
N THR A 171 13.56 -28.23 6.73
CA THR A 171 12.10 -28.36 6.67
C THR A 171 11.45 -27.95 7.99
N ALA A 172 12.06 -28.27 9.13
CA ALA A 172 11.59 -27.85 10.45
C ALA A 172 11.65 -26.32 10.64
N VAL A 173 12.72 -25.67 10.19
CA VAL A 173 12.83 -24.19 10.21
C VAL A 173 11.76 -23.58 9.32
N MET A 174 11.58 -24.08 8.10
CA MET A 174 10.53 -23.60 7.19
C MET A 174 9.13 -23.81 7.76
N PHE A 175 8.86 -24.96 8.39
CA PHE A 175 7.59 -25.26 9.04
C PHE A 175 7.29 -24.28 10.17
N LEU A 176 8.26 -24.01 11.05
CA LEU A 176 8.09 -23.07 12.14
C LEU A 176 7.91 -21.63 11.62
N LEU A 177 8.72 -21.21 10.64
CA LEU A 177 8.59 -19.88 10.06
C LEU A 177 7.26 -19.70 9.34
N ASN A 178 6.82 -20.66 8.52
CA ASN A 178 5.52 -20.61 7.86
C ASN A 178 4.38 -20.39 8.87
N ASN A 179 4.34 -21.22 9.91
CA ASN A 179 3.32 -21.11 10.95
C ASN A 179 3.40 -19.79 11.74
N THR A 180 4.60 -19.24 11.94
CA THR A 180 4.77 -17.93 12.58
C THR A 180 4.33 -16.79 11.68
N PHE A 181 4.56 -16.86 10.37
CA PHE A 181 4.04 -15.88 9.43
C PHE A 181 2.51 -15.91 9.37
N ILE A 182 1.89 -17.09 9.45
CA ILE A 182 0.43 -17.21 9.60
C ILE A 182 -0.02 -16.50 10.87
N GLN A 183 0.63 -16.76 12.01
CA GLN A 183 0.33 -16.03 13.25
C GLN A 183 0.49 -14.51 13.09
N GLY A 184 1.52 -14.06 12.37
CA GLY A 184 1.74 -12.64 12.06
C GLY A 184 0.62 -12.04 11.21
N LEU A 185 0.11 -12.77 10.23
CA LEU A 185 -1.07 -12.38 9.44
C LEU A 185 -2.29 -12.17 10.35
N HIS A 186 -2.51 -13.05 11.32
CA HIS A 186 -3.60 -12.92 12.29
C HIS A 186 -3.44 -11.69 13.19
N VAL A 187 -2.21 -11.38 13.61
CA VAL A 187 -1.91 -10.14 14.34
C VAL A 187 -2.21 -8.90 13.49
N LEU A 188 -1.73 -8.88 12.24
CA LEU A 188 -1.92 -7.76 11.31
C LEU A 188 -3.40 -7.50 11.01
N VAL A 189 -4.15 -8.54 10.64
CA VAL A 189 -5.57 -8.39 10.32
C VAL A 189 -6.40 -8.15 11.58
N GLY A 190 -6.02 -8.73 12.72
CA GLY A 190 -6.65 -8.43 14.01
C GLY A 190 -6.49 -6.97 14.40
N ALA A 191 -5.31 -6.38 14.20
CA ALA A 191 -5.10 -4.95 14.41
C ALA A 191 -5.92 -4.10 13.44
N THR A 192 -6.04 -4.54 12.19
CA THR A 192 -6.90 -3.89 11.16
C THR A 192 -8.38 -3.94 11.55
N TYR A 193 -8.84 -5.05 12.14
CA TYR A 193 -10.18 -5.19 12.70
C TYR A 193 -10.41 -4.23 13.87
N ILE A 194 -9.49 -4.18 14.85
CA ILE A 194 -9.64 -3.27 16.00
C ILE A 194 -9.61 -1.81 15.53
N ASN A 195 -8.75 -1.45 14.57
CA ASN A 195 -8.76 -0.12 13.93
C ASN A 195 -10.14 0.19 13.32
N THR A 196 -10.73 -0.78 12.61
CA THR A 196 -12.05 -0.61 11.99
C THR A 196 -13.14 -0.39 13.05
N MET A 197 -13.10 -1.12 14.16
CA MET A 197 -14.09 -0.99 15.23
C MET A 197 -13.92 0.30 16.03
N ALA A 198 -12.69 0.67 16.33
CA ALA A 198 -12.34 1.90 17.04
C ALA A 198 -12.80 3.15 16.25
N GLY A 199 -12.82 3.06 14.92
CA GLY A 199 -13.21 4.15 14.04
C GLY A 199 -12.14 5.23 13.91
N ALA A 200 -12.35 6.14 12.97
CA ALA A 200 -11.44 7.23 12.62
C ALA A 200 -11.04 8.14 13.82
N ASP A 201 -11.95 8.32 14.78
CA ASP A 201 -11.81 9.30 15.86
C ASP A 201 -11.12 8.78 17.14
N TYR A 202 -10.84 7.48 17.23
CA TYR A 202 -10.25 6.89 18.43
C TYR A 202 -8.75 7.20 18.56
N LYS A 203 -8.35 7.78 19.70
CA LYS A 203 -6.98 8.28 19.98
C LYS A 203 -6.23 7.51 21.07
N GLY A 204 -6.84 6.46 21.65
CA GLY A 204 -6.35 5.83 22.87
C GLY A 204 -5.14 4.92 22.66
N VAL A 205 -5.14 4.12 21.59
CA VAL A 205 -4.10 3.14 21.28
C VAL A 205 -3.85 3.17 19.77
N CYS A 206 -2.58 3.17 19.39
CA CYS A 206 -2.17 3.17 17.98
C CYS A 206 -2.19 1.74 17.41
N THR A 207 -2.14 1.58 16.08
CA THR A 207 -2.25 0.25 15.44
C THR A 207 -1.21 -0.75 15.94
N VAL A 208 0.03 -0.31 16.22
CA VAL A 208 1.08 -1.17 16.81
C VAL A 208 0.63 -1.70 18.18
N GLY A 209 -0.04 -0.85 18.97
CA GLY A 209 -0.63 -1.26 20.25
C GLY A 209 -1.77 -2.24 20.08
N PHE A 210 -2.60 -2.10 19.04
CA PHE A 210 -3.62 -3.09 18.71
C PHE A 210 -3.02 -4.43 18.28
N SER A 211 -1.96 -4.42 17.47
CA SER A 211 -1.21 -5.63 17.13
C SER A 211 -0.68 -6.33 18.39
N ALA A 212 -0.11 -5.58 19.34
CA ALA A 212 0.35 -6.13 20.62
C ALA A 212 -0.80 -6.73 21.43
N ILE A 213 -1.96 -6.07 21.49
CA ILE A 213 -3.16 -6.60 22.16
C ILE A 213 -3.60 -7.92 21.52
N VAL A 214 -3.69 -7.98 20.20
CA VAL A 214 -4.07 -9.20 19.47
C VAL A 214 -3.07 -10.32 19.76
N ALA A 215 -1.77 -10.05 19.72
CA ALA A 215 -0.74 -11.04 20.04
C ALA A 215 -0.87 -11.58 21.48
N ILE A 216 -1.15 -10.72 22.46
CA ILE A 216 -1.35 -11.13 23.87
C ILE A 216 -2.62 -11.97 24.03
N VAL A 217 -3.73 -11.54 23.43
CA VAL A 217 -5.00 -12.29 23.47
C VAL A 217 -4.83 -13.66 22.83
N SER A 218 -4.20 -13.73 21.67
CA SER A 218 -3.96 -14.99 20.97
C SER A 218 -2.95 -15.88 21.69
N TRP A 219 -1.94 -15.31 22.37
CA TRP A 219 -1.06 -16.06 23.27
C TRP A 219 -1.83 -16.70 24.42
N ALA A 220 -2.68 -15.95 25.11
CA ALA A 220 -3.51 -16.48 26.19
C ALA A 220 -4.46 -17.57 25.69
N ALA A 221 -5.09 -17.37 24.53
CA ALA A 221 -5.96 -18.34 23.88
C ALA A 221 -5.21 -19.61 23.42
N SER A 222 -3.88 -19.56 23.27
CA SER A 222 -3.04 -20.72 22.90
C SER A 222 -2.57 -21.57 24.08
N LEU A 223 -2.80 -21.15 25.33
CA LEU A 223 -2.39 -21.91 26.51
C LEU A 223 -3.03 -23.31 26.63
N PRO A 224 -4.31 -23.54 26.24
CA PRO A 224 -4.90 -24.87 26.26
C PRO A 224 -4.14 -25.86 25.36
N ARG A 225 -3.80 -27.04 25.88
CA ARG A 225 -2.99 -28.06 25.19
C ARG A 225 -3.79 -29.09 24.38
N THR A 226 -5.11 -29.12 24.50
CA THR A 226 -5.95 -30.24 24.04
C THR A 226 -6.53 -30.01 22.64
N PHE A 227 -6.30 -30.95 21.73
CA PHE A 227 -6.71 -30.87 20.32
C PHE A 227 -8.21 -31.10 20.06
N ASP A 228 -8.95 -31.86 20.89
CA ASP A 228 -10.39 -32.13 20.65
C ASP A 228 -11.24 -30.85 20.67
N THR A 229 -10.84 -29.86 21.46
CA THR A 229 -11.46 -28.55 21.48
C THR A 229 -11.20 -27.79 20.18
N LEU A 230 -10.03 -27.97 19.56
CA LEU A 230 -9.62 -27.24 18.36
C LEU A 230 -10.46 -27.60 17.13
N ALA A 231 -10.86 -28.87 16.95
CA ALA A 231 -11.67 -29.28 15.79
C ALA A 231 -13.09 -28.69 15.80
N LYS A 232 -13.73 -28.64 16.98
CA LYS A 232 -15.05 -28.02 17.16
C LYS A 232 -14.99 -26.51 16.93
N ILE A 233 -13.95 -25.88 17.47
CA ILE A 233 -13.67 -24.46 17.31
C ILE A 233 -13.35 -24.13 15.84
N ALA A 234 -12.57 -24.95 15.14
CA ALA A 234 -12.24 -24.74 13.73
C ALA A 234 -13.49 -24.77 12.84
N THR A 235 -14.37 -25.74 13.05
CA THR A 235 -15.66 -25.82 12.33
C THR A 235 -16.53 -24.60 12.60
N PHE A 236 -16.60 -24.16 13.86
CA PHE A 236 -17.30 -22.93 14.25
C PHE A 236 -16.68 -21.70 13.57
N SER A 237 -15.35 -21.60 13.55
CA SER A 237 -14.61 -20.52 12.90
C SER A 237 -14.91 -20.43 11.40
N ALA A 238 -14.90 -21.57 10.70
CA ALA A 238 -15.19 -21.64 9.27
C ALA A 238 -16.57 -21.11 8.91
N PHE A 239 -17.58 -21.49 9.71
CA PHE A 239 -18.94 -21.04 9.53
C PHE A 239 -19.04 -19.51 9.63
N PHE A 240 -18.36 -18.92 10.62
CA PHE A 240 -18.31 -17.48 10.82
C PHE A 240 -17.51 -16.77 9.71
N THR A 241 -16.40 -17.34 9.23
CA THR A 241 -15.70 -16.84 8.04
C THR A 241 -16.62 -16.82 6.83
N PHE A 242 -17.34 -17.92 6.58
CA PHE A 242 -18.24 -18.03 5.44
C PHE A 242 -19.34 -16.95 5.49
N ILE A 243 -19.95 -16.73 6.65
CA ILE A 243 -20.91 -15.63 6.85
C ILE A 243 -20.25 -14.27 6.59
N SER A 244 -19.07 -14.04 7.16
CA SER A 244 -18.33 -12.77 7.01
C SER A 244 -18.08 -12.42 5.54
N VAL A 245 -17.59 -13.41 4.79
CA VAL A 245 -17.29 -13.32 3.36
C VAL A 245 -18.56 -13.09 2.53
N LEU A 246 -19.62 -13.86 2.81
CA LEU A 246 -20.91 -13.72 2.13
C LEU A 246 -21.51 -12.34 2.38
N LEU A 247 -21.47 -11.86 3.62
CA LEU A 247 -21.93 -10.51 3.97
C LEU A 247 -21.11 -9.44 3.27
N ALA A 248 -19.78 -9.58 3.18
CA ALA A 248 -18.96 -8.63 2.44
C ALA A 248 -19.34 -8.57 0.94
N ALA A 249 -19.58 -9.72 0.32
CA ALA A 249 -20.03 -9.78 -1.08
C ALA A 249 -21.44 -9.19 -1.28
N ILE A 250 -22.39 -9.52 -0.39
CA ILE A 250 -23.74 -8.96 -0.42
C ILE A 250 -23.68 -7.44 -0.22
N PHE A 251 -22.95 -6.97 0.78
CA PHE A 251 -22.84 -5.55 1.09
C PHE A 251 -22.18 -4.74 -0.02
N ALA A 252 -21.14 -5.29 -0.66
CA ALA A 252 -20.57 -4.67 -1.87
C ALA A 252 -21.61 -4.58 -3.00
N ALA A 253 -22.50 -5.58 -3.13
CA ALA A 253 -23.50 -5.61 -4.20
C ALA A 253 -24.73 -4.72 -3.95
N ILE A 254 -25.09 -4.45 -2.69
CA ILE A 254 -26.27 -3.63 -2.34
C ILE A 254 -25.92 -2.18 -2.01
N GLU A 255 -24.67 -1.88 -1.66
CA GLU A 255 -24.29 -0.50 -1.42
C GLU A 255 -24.37 0.30 -2.71
N ALA A 256 -24.85 1.54 -2.63
CA ALA A 256 -24.97 2.38 -3.81
C ALA A 256 -23.61 2.52 -4.50
N HIS A 257 -22.56 2.65 -3.68
CA HIS A 257 -21.22 2.97 -4.13
C HIS A 257 -20.16 2.43 -3.14
N PRO A 258 -18.97 2.01 -3.63
CA PRO A 258 -17.90 1.48 -2.80
C PRO A 258 -17.24 2.55 -1.91
N ALA A 259 -16.37 2.11 -1.00
CA ALA A 259 -15.56 3.02 -0.19
C ALA A 259 -14.75 3.97 -1.08
N LYS A 260 -14.70 5.24 -0.68
CA LYS A 260 -13.99 6.31 -1.40
C LYS A 260 -14.58 6.64 -2.78
N TYR A 261 -15.79 6.17 -3.09
CA TYR A 261 -16.55 6.60 -4.27
C TYR A 261 -16.96 8.06 -4.17
N ASN A 262 -16.88 8.80 -5.28
CA ASN A 262 -17.14 10.24 -5.30
C ASN A 262 -18.02 10.62 -6.50
N THR A 263 -19.26 11.03 -6.24
CA THR A 263 -20.30 11.30 -7.26
C THR A 263 -20.42 12.75 -7.75
N GLY A 264 -19.70 13.74 -7.21
CA GLY A 264 -20.10 15.12 -7.50
C GLY A 264 -19.20 16.26 -7.04
N GLY A 265 -17.89 16.19 -7.28
CA GLY A 265 -16.98 17.34 -7.15
C GLY A 265 -16.39 17.77 -8.51
N PRO A 266 -16.02 19.04 -8.74
CA PRO A 266 -15.69 19.49 -10.09
C PRO A 266 -14.32 18.95 -10.56
N LYS A 267 -14.40 18.00 -11.49
CA LYS A 267 -13.44 17.48 -12.49
C LYS A 267 -11.96 17.39 -12.11
N GLY A 268 -11.56 16.18 -11.69
CA GLY A 268 -10.20 15.67 -11.84
C GLY A 268 -10.00 14.22 -11.36
N PHE A 269 -10.58 13.84 -10.21
CA PHE A 269 -10.77 12.44 -9.83
C PHE A 269 -12.25 12.10 -9.76
N PHE A 270 -12.89 11.94 -10.93
CA PHE A 270 -13.92 10.92 -11.04
C PHE A 270 -13.18 9.60 -11.07
N VAL A 271 -13.08 8.95 -9.92
CA VAL A 271 -13.22 7.51 -10.03
C VAL A 271 -14.73 7.36 -10.22
N GLY A 272 -15.17 7.25 -11.47
CA GLY A 272 -16.59 7.12 -11.80
C GLY A 272 -17.10 5.76 -11.36
N GLU A 273 -18.13 5.27 -12.05
CA GLU A 273 -18.61 3.90 -11.83
C GLU A 273 -17.45 2.88 -11.80
N PRO A 274 -17.51 1.89 -10.89
CA PRO A 274 -16.46 0.89 -10.73
C PRO A 274 -16.01 0.31 -12.07
N THR A 275 -14.72 0.40 -12.38
CA THR A 275 -14.20 -0.10 -13.66
C THR A 275 -13.70 -1.52 -13.51
N VAL A 276 -14.43 -2.44 -14.13
CA VAL A 276 -14.10 -3.86 -14.16
C VAL A 276 -13.36 -4.17 -15.45
N LEU A 277 -12.12 -4.63 -15.33
CA LEU A 277 -11.31 -5.00 -16.47
C LEU A 277 -11.41 -6.50 -16.72
N VAL A 278 -11.62 -6.89 -17.97
CA VAL A 278 -11.67 -8.31 -18.37
C VAL A 278 -10.26 -8.91 -18.35
N VAL A 279 -9.25 -8.12 -18.73
CA VAL A 279 -7.83 -8.47 -18.84
C VAL A 279 -6.99 -7.44 -18.09
N PRO A 280 -5.69 -7.71 -17.78
CA PRO A 280 -4.86 -6.76 -17.05
C PRO A 280 -4.79 -5.40 -17.74
N ALA A 281 -4.73 -4.33 -16.95
CA ALA A 281 -4.53 -2.98 -17.47
C ALA A 281 -3.20 -2.87 -18.24
N ALA A 282 -3.17 -2.02 -19.27
CA ALA A 282 -1.92 -1.67 -19.93
C ALA A 282 -0.98 -1.01 -18.91
N GLY A 283 0.24 -1.58 -18.77
CA GLY A 283 1.21 -1.14 -17.76
C GLY A 283 1.21 -1.95 -16.46
N THR A 284 0.37 -2.98 -16.30
CA THR A 284 0.51 -3.95 -15.19
C THR A 284 1.94 -4.51 -15.17
N THR A 285 2.64 -4.27 -14.07
CA THR A 285 4.05 -4.66 -13.94
C THR A 285 4.16 -6.15 -13.62
N PHE A 286 5.35 -6.71 -13.89
CA PHE A 286 5.67 -8.07 -13.45
C PHE A 286 5.48 -8.23 -11.93
N VAL A 287 5.87 -7.21 -11.15
CA VAL A 287 5.78 -7.22 -9.69
C VAL A 287 4.33 -7.33 -9.22
N SER A 288 3.43 -6.48 -9.73
CA SER A 288 2.02 -6.51 -9.31
C SER A 288 1.31 -7.77 -9.79
N GLY A 289 1.56 -8.20 -11.04
CA GLY A 289 1.00 -9.43 -11.59
C GLY A 289 1.45 -10.68 -10.82
N MET A 290 2.73 -10.76 -10.46
CA MET A 290 3.27 -11.86 -9.65
C MET A 290 2.70 -11.87 -8.24
N ASN A 291 2.58 -10.70 -7.59
CA ASN A 291 1.97 -10.59 -6.25
C ASN A 291 0.51 -11.08 -6.26
N ALA A 292 -0.29 -10.68 -7.26
CA ALA A 292 -1.65 -11.17 -7.43
C ALA A 292 -1.72 -12.70 -7.65
N PHE A 293 -0.80 -13.26 -8.45
CA PHE A 293 -0.69 -14.71 -8.63
C PHE A 293 -0.34 -15.44 -7.32
N LEU A 294 0.61 -14.91 -6.55
CA LEU A 294 1.04 -15.51 -5.28
C LEU A 294 -0.04 -15.44 -4.21
N ASN A 295 -0.85 -14.37 -4.17
CA ASN A 295 -2.01 -14.29 -3.28
C ASN A 295 -3.05 -15.40 -3.54
N ILE A 296 -3.38 -15.60 -4.82
CA ILE A 296 -4.28 -16.69 -5.24
C ILE A 296 -3.66 -18.02 -4.87
N SER A 297 -2.37 -18.21 -5.16
CA SER A 297 -1.63 -19.45 -4.89
C SER A 297 -1.63 -19.82 -3.41
N TYR A 298 -1.29 -18.87 -2.55
CA TYR A 298 -1.27 -19.07 -1.10
C TYR A 298 -2.58 -19.64 -0.56
N THR A 299 -3.71 -19.15 -1.07
CA THR A 299 -5.02 -19.51 -0.51
C THR A 299 -5.39 -20.97 -0.77
N PHE A 300 -4.85 -21.60 -1.82
CA PHE A 300 -5.14 -23.00 -2.13
C PHE A 300 -4.14 -23.98 -1.47
N ILE A 301 -2.96 -23.51 -1.05
CA ILE A 301 -1.85 -24.38 -0.66
C ILE A 301 -1.93 -24.68 0.84
N GLY A 302 -2.35 -25.90 1.17
CA GLY A 302 -2.48 -26.39 2.54
C GLY A 302 -1.94 -27.80 2.75
N GLN A 303 -1.06 -28.27 1.88
CA GLN A 303 -0.49 -29.62 1.91
C GLN A 303 0.34 -29.90 3.17
N ILE A 304 0.78 -28.86 3.88
CA ILE A 304 1.58 -28.97 5.09
C ILE A 304 0.84 -29.67 6.24
N THR A 305 -0.49 -29.57 6.28
CA THR A 305 -1.36 -30.15 7.31
C THR A 305 -2.00 -31.48 6.88
N ILE A 306 -1.99 -31.79 5.58
CA ILE A 306 -2.61 -33.00 5.00
C ILE A 306 -2.16 -34.29 5.71
N PRO A 307 -0.86 -34.55 5.99
CA PRO A 307 -0.45 -35.78 6.67
C PRO A 307 -1.11 -35.95 8.05
N SER A 308 -1.28 -34.85 8.78
CA SER A 308 -1.94 -34.86 10.09
C SER A 308 -3.42 -35.17 9.97
N PHE A 309 -4.14 -34.59 9.00
CA PHE A 309 -5.55 -34.92 8.77
C PHE A 309 -5.76 -36.36 8.33
N ILE A 310 -4.93 -36.87 7.42
CA ILE A 310 -5.00 -38.27 6.96
C ILE A 310 -4.80 -39.22 8.14
N ALA A 311 -3.87 -38.91 9.05
CA ALA A 311 -3.61 -39.73 10.23
C ALA A 311 -4.80 -39.82 11.21
N GLU A 312 -5.66 -38.80 11.25
CA GLU A 312 -6.86 -38.74 12.11
C GLU A 312 -8.12 -39.34 11.47
N MET A 313 -8.08 -39.69 10.18
CA MET A 313 -9.23 -40.28 9.48
C MET A 313 -9.49 -41.73 9.89
N LYS A 314 -10.77 -42.06 10.10
CA LYS A 314 -11.24 -43.44 10.24
C LYS A 314 -10.84 -44.31 9.05
N ASN A 315 -10.97 -43.77 7.85
CA ASN A 315 -10.56 -44.43 6.60
C ASN A 315 -9.73 -43.47 5.74
N PRO A 316 -8.39 -43.51 5.83
CA PRO A 316 -7.48 -42.68 5.02
C PRO A 316 -7.70 -42.78 3.50
N LYS A 317 -8.28 -43.88 3.00
CA LYS A 317 -8.56 -44.04 1.56
C LYS A 317 -9.67 -43.11 1.05
N ASP A 318 -10.51 -42.61 1.95
CA ASP A 318 -11.60 -41.68 1.59
C ASP A 318 -11.15 -40.21 1.51
N PHE A 319 -9.90 -39.89 1.86
CA PHE A 319 -9.38 -38.52 1.84
C PHE A 319 -9.56 -37.78 0.50
N PRO A 320 -9.42 -38.41 -0.68
CA PRO A 320 -9.69 -37.73 -1.96
C PRO A 320 -11.12 -37.19 -2.07
N LYS A 321 -12.12 -37.83 -1.45
CA LYS A 321 -13.50 -37.32 -1.42
C LYS A 321 -13.57 -35.97 -0.71
N ALA A 322 -12.83 -35.83 0.39
CA ALA A 322 -12.71 -34.58 1.13
C ALA A 322 -12.00 -33.50 0.29
N LEU A 323 -10.86 -33.84 -0.33
CA LEU A 323 -10.11 -32.91 -1.19
C LEU A 323 -10.96 -32.38 -2.35
N TRP A 324 -11.62 -33.26 -3.10
CA TRP A 324 -12.47 -32.85 -4.23
C TRP A 324 -13.62 -31.94 -3.78
N ALA A 325 -14.30 -32.30 -2.69
CA ALA A 325 -15.38 -31.48 -2.15
C ALA A 325 -14.89 -30.08 -1.77
N VAL A 326 -13.75 -30.00 -1.07
CA VAL A 326 -13.14 -28.73 -0.62
C VAL A 326 -12.71 -27.88 -1.81
N THR A 327 -11.93 -28.44 -2.75
CA THR A 327 -11.44 -27.71 -3.92
C THR A 327 -12.59 -27.17 -4.80
N ILE A 328 -13.64 -27.97 -5.03
CA ILE A 328 -14.81 -27.51 -5.79
C ILE A 328 -15.49 -26.34 -5.07
N CYS A 329 -15.74 -26.48 -3.76
CA CYS A 329 -16.34 -25.42 -2.97
C CYS A 329 -15.49 -24.15 -2.97
N GLU A 330 -14.16 -24.26 -2.89
CA GLU A 330 -13.23 -23.11 -2.93
C GLU A 330 -13.25 -22.39 -4.25
N ILE A 331 -13.16 -23.11 -5.37
CA ILE A 331 -13.24 -22.50 -6.70
C ILE A 331 -14.52 -21.69 -6.84
N ILE A 332 -15.65 -22.24 -6.37
CA ILE A 332 -16.94 -21.57 -6.39
C ILE A 332 -16.94 -20.35 -5.47
N VAL A 333 -16.59 -20.52 -4.19
CA VAL A 333 -16.67 -19.43 -3.20
C VAL A 333 -15.68 -18.33 -3.52
N PHE A 334 -14.42 -18.65 -3.80
CA PHE A 334 -13.38 -17.66 -4.07
C PHE A 334 -13.58 -16.99 -5.43
N GLY A 335 -14.02 -17.76 -6.43
CA GLY A 335 -14.43 -17.25 -7.74
C GLY A 335 -15.58 -16.26 -7.62
N LEU A 336 -16.67 -16.64 -6.96
CA LEU A 336 -17.87 -15.80 -6.81
C LEU A 336 -17.60 -14.57 -5.95
N VAL A 337 -17.05 -14.72 -4.75
CA VAL A 337 -16.79 -13.60 -3.84
C VAL A 337 -15.79 -12.64 -4.46
N GLY A 338 -14.69 -13.18 -5.02
CA GLY A 338 -13.68 -12.40 -5.74
C GLY A 338 -14.31 -11.57 -6.86
N SER A 339 -15.13 -12.21 -7.69
CA SER A 339 -15.79 -11.58 -8.83
C SER A 339 -16.85 -10.57 -8.43
N ILE A 340 -17.71 -10.90 -7.47
CA ILE A 340 -18.80 -10.02 -7.01
C ILE A 340 -18.20 -8.77 -6.40
N VAL A 341 -17.32 -8.91 -5.41
CA VAL A 341 -16.72 -7.74 -4.75
C VAL A 341 -15.93 -6.92 -5.77
N TYR A 342 -15.16 -7.54 -6.66
CA TYR A 342 -14.46 -6.81 -7.73
C TYR A 342 -15.42 -6.13 -8.72
N ALA A 343 -16.54 -6.75 -9.06
CA ALA A 343 -17.52 -6.17 -9.98
C ALA A 343 -18.13 -4.87 -9.44
N TYR A 344 -18.38 -4.81 -8.13
CA TYR A 344 -19.00 -3.66 -7.48
C TYR A 344 -18.01 -2.64 -6.89
N THR A 345 -16.75 -3.04 -6.70
CA THR A 345 -15.69 -2.13 -6.20
C THR A 345 -14.71 -1.70 -7.29
N GLY A 346 -14.69 -2.39 -8.43
CA GLY A 346 -13.85 -2.05 -9.57
C GLY A 346 -12.36 -2.10 -9.27
N THR A 347 -11.57 -1.66 -10.24
CA THR A 347 -10.11 -1.67 -10.14
C THR A 347 -9.60 -0.62 -9.17
N GLN A 348 -10.37 0.45 -9.02
CA GLN A 348 -9.92 1.68 -8.38
C GLN A 348 -10.18 1.73 -6.88
N TYR A 349 -11.17 1.00 -6.38
CA TYR A 349 -11.56 1.03 -4.97
C TYR A 349 -11.21 -0.24 -4.20
N ASN A 350 -10.64 -1.24 -4.88
CA ASN A 350 -10.32 -2.51 -4.27
C ASN A 350 -9.16 -2.39 -3.26
N THR A 351 -9.36 -2.92 -2.06
CA THR A 351 -8.32 -3.02 -1.03
C THR A 351 -8.09 -4.48 -0.64
N ALA A 352 -6.93 -4.78 -0.06
CA ALA A 352 -6.65 -6.09 0.53
C ALA A 352 -6.32 -5.91 2.03
N PRO A 353 -7.13 -6.45 2.98
CA PRO A 353 -8.35 -7.24 2.77
C PRO A 353 -9.52 -6.43 2.17
N ALA A 354 -10.40 -7.11 1.43
CA ALA A 354 -11.50 -6.47 0.71
C ALA A 354 -12.56 -5.77 1.58
N PHE A 355 -12.60 -6.00 2.90
CA PHE A 355 -13.45 -5.24 3.82
C PHE A 355 -13.23 -3.73 3.74
N GLY A 356 -12.01 -3.29 3.44
CA GLY A 356 -11.68 -1.87 3.28
C GLY A 356 -12.32 -1.21 2.05
N SER A 357 -12.88 -2.01 1.13
CA SER A 357 -13.57 -1.54 -0.08
C SER A 357 -15.05 -1.22 0.15
N LEU A 358 -15.61 -1.62 1.30
CA LEU A 358 -17.01 -1.34 1.66
C LEU A 358 -17.15 0.09 2.18
N GLY A 359 -18.04 0.87 1.55
CA GLY A 359 -18.21 2.29 1.84
C GLY A 359 -19.07 2.55 3.07
N ASN A 360 -20.07 1.70 3.30
CA ASN A 360 -20.91 1.81 4.49
C ASN A 360 -20.20 1.25 5.74
N GLU A 361 -19.92 2.11 6.72
CA GLU A 361 -19.22 1.74 7.95
C GLU A 361 -19.95 0.66 8.78
N ILE A 362 -21.28 0.60 8.74
CA ILE A 362 -22.04 -0.47 9.41
C ILE A 362 -21.81 -1.79 8.69
N TYR A 363 -21.93 -1.82 7.37
CA TYR A 363 -21.72 -3.03 6.56
C TYR A 363 -20.31 -3.58 6.74
N LYS A 364 -19.32 -2.69 6.70
CA LYS A 364 -17.92 -3.00 6.97
C LYS A 364 -17.70 -3.57 8.37
N LYS A 365 -18.20 -2.92 9.42
CA LYS A 365 -18.04 -3.41 10.81
C LYS A 365 -18.75 -4.73 11.03
N VAL A 366 -19.98 -4.89 10.53
CA VAL A 366 -20.77 -6.12 10.68
C VAL A 366 -20.09 -7.27 9.96
N SER A 367 -19.77 -7.12 8.67
CA SER A 367 -19.11 -8.18 7.91
C SER A 367 -17.77 -8.58 8.53
N PHE A 368 -16.93 -7.62 8.94
CA PHE A 368 -15.61 -7.90 9.53
C PHE A 368 -15.72 -8.53 10.93
N SER A 369 -16.76 -8.21 11.74
CA SER A 369 -16.94 -8.79 13.08
C SER A 369 -17.20 -10.30 13.06
N PHE A 370 -17.85 -10.82 12.02
CA PHE A 370 -17.98 -12.27 11.86
C PHE A 370 -16.63 -12.97 11.64
N MET A 371 -15.56 -12.24 11.32
CA MET A 371 -14.23 -12.83 11.16
C MET A 371 -13.50 -13.04 12.52
N ILE A 372 -14.00 -12.51 13.64
CA ILE A 372 -13.31 -12.56 14.95
C ILE A 372 -12.92 -13.98 15.37
N PRO A 373 -13.80 -15.01 15.28
CA PRO A 373 -13.39 -16.37 15.63
C PRO A 373 -12.16 -16.80 14.82
N THR A 374 -12.15 -16.52 13.53
CA THR A 374 -11.05 -16.89 12.62
C THR A 374 -9.79 -16.07 12.88
N LEU A 375 -9.92 -14.79 13.20
CA LEU A 375 -8.79 -13.93 13.56
C LEU A 375 -8.02 -14.47 14.77
N ILE A 376 -8.72 -15.04 15.75
CA ILE A 376 -8.10 -15.55 16.98
C ILE A 376 -7.72 -17.03 16.84
N PHE A 377 -8.66 -17.89 16.46
CA PHE A 377 -8.53 -19.34 16.58
C PHE A 377 -7.55 -19.95 15.59
N LEU A 378 -7.51 -19.49 14.34
CA LEU A 378 -6.63 -20.09 13.35
C LEU A 378 -5.16 -19.78 13.66
N GLY A 379 -4.85 -18.56 14.08
CA GLY A 379 -3.51 -18.22 14.60
C GLY A 379 -3.13 -19.05 15.83
N VAL A 380 -4.07 -19.25 16.76
CA VAL A 380 -3.90 -20.13 17.94
C VAL A 380 -3.62 -21.59 17.54
N LEU A 381 -4.28 -22.10 16.52
CA LEU A 381 -4.06 -23.46 16.01
C LEU A 381 -2.61 -23.63 15.54
N TYR A 382 -2.11 -22.73 14.68
CA TYR A 382 -0.74 -22.78 14.18
C TYR A 382 0.32 -22.55 15.27
N ALA A 383 0.03 -21.68 16.24
CA ALA A 383 0.89 -21.50 17.43
C ALA A 383 0.96 -22.80 18.26
N SER A 384 -0.18 -23.44 18.48
CA SER A 384 -0.28 -24.67 19.28
C SER A 384 0.40 -25.86 18.61
N VAL A 385 0.25 -26.00 17.29
CA VAL A 385 0.94 -27.01 16.47
C VAL A 385 2.46 -26.82 16.55
N SER A 386 2.94 -25.58 16.38
CA SER A 386 4.37 -25.24 16.45
C SER A 386 4.94 -25.42 17.86
N ALA A 387 4.20 -25.00 18.89
CA ALA A 387 4.61 -25.17 20.27
C ALA A 387 4.69 -26.65 20.65
N ARG A 388 3.74 -27.47 20.21
CA ARG A 388 3.78 -28.93 20.41
C ARG A 388 4.97 -29.58 19.72
N PHE A 389 5.24 -29.18 18.48
CA PHE A 389 6.39 -29.65 17.70
C PHE A 389 7.71 -29.43 18.46
N VAL A 390 7.90 -28.22 19.03
CA VAL A 390 9.09 -27.85 19.80
C VAL A 390 9.10 -28.50 21.18
N PHE A 391 8.01 -28.39 21.94
CA PHE A 391 7.89 -28.88 23.31
C PHE A 391 8.12 -30.39 23.41
N PHE A 392 7.56 -31.17 22.48
CA PHE A 392 7.71 -32.63 22.49
C PHE A 392 9.13 -33.11 22.17
N ARG A 393 9.91 -32.31 21.43
CA ARG A 393 11.31 -32.58 21.11
C ARG A 393 12.24 -32.16 22.23
N ILE A 394 11.97 -31.02 22.89
CA ILE A 394 12.74 -30.58 24.07
C ILE A 394 12.58 -31.55 25.24
N PHE A 395 11.36 -32.02 25.49
CA PHE A 395 11.04 -32.87 26.65
C PHE A 395 10.91 -34.35 26.33
N GLU A 396 11.46 -34.80 25.20
CA GLU A 396 11.46 -36.21 24.83
C GLU A 396 12.11 -37.07 25.93
N GLY A 397 11.46 -38.17 26.31
CA GLY A 397 11.93 -39.04 27.41
C GLY A 397 11.77 -38.49 28.83
N THR A 398 11.18 -37.30 29.04
CA THR A 398 11.04 -36.69 30.37
C THR A 398 9.61 -36.77 30.92
N ARG A 399 9.47 -36.70 32.26
CA ARG A 399 8.16 -36.63 32.94
C ARG A 399 7.33 -35.38 32.59
N HIS A 400 7.97 -34.34 32.06
CA HIS A 400 7.35 -33.04 31.76
C HIS A 400 6.50 -33.06 30.48
N LYS A 401 6.76 -34.01 29.57
CA LYS A 401 6.02 -34.18 28.31
C LYS A 401 4.56 -34.58 28.53
N GLY A 402 4.30 -35.48 29.48
CA GLY A 402 2.98 -36.06 29.72
C GLY A 402 2.25 -35.59 30.98
N ASN A 403 2.95 -34.99 31.95
CA ASN A 403 2.37 -34.61 33.24
C ASN A 403 2.24 -33.09 33.42
N HIS A 404 1.24 -32.65 34.20
CA HIS A 404 1.08 -31.25 34.62
C HIS A 404 2.15 -30.89 35.67
N THR A 405 3.33 -30.52 35.18
CA THR A 405 4.44 -30.04 36.02
C THR A 405 4.60 -28.53 35.84
N LEU A 406 5.07 -27.83 36.88
CA LEU A 406 5.34 -26.39 36.80
C LEU A 406 6.33 -26.06 35.68
N ILE A 407 7.42 -26.83 35.56
CA ILE A 407 8.42 -26.68 34.49
C ILE A 407 7.80 -26.93 33.11
N GLY A 408 6.95 -27.94 32.98
CA GLY A 408 6.28 -28.23 31.71
C GLY A 408 5.32 -27.12 31.31
N TRP A 409 4.54 -26.57 32.25
CA TRP A 409 3.63 -25.43 32.02
C TRP A 409 4.37 -24.13 31.71
N ALA A 410 5.41 -23.80 32.48
CA ALA A 410 6.24 -22.63 32.23
C ALA A 410 6.93 -22.69 30.86
N SER A 411 7.50 -23.85 30.51
CA SER A 411 8.17 -24.02 29.21
C SER A 411 7.19 -23.95 28.04
N TRP A 412 6.00 -24.53 28.18
CA TRP A 412 4.93 -24.42 27.17
C TRP A 412 4.48 -22.98 26.95
N ALA A 413 4.19 -22.26 28.04
CA ALA A 413 3.80 -20.85 27.97
C ALA A 413 4.92 -19.99 27.39
N GLY A 414 6.19 -20.29 27.71
CA GLY A 414 7.37 -19.61 27.19
C GLY A 414 7.58 -19.84 25.69
N ILE A 415 7.42 -21.08 25.20
CA ILE A 415 7.50 -21.39 23.76
C ILE A 415 6.41 -20.63 23.01
N LEU A 416 5.17 -20.65 23.51
CA LEU A 416 4.07 -19.90 22.91
C LEU A 416 4.33 -18.39 22.91
N ALA A 417 4.88 -17.84 24.00
CA ALA A 417 5.21 -16.42 24.08
C ALA A 417 6.26 -16.05 23.02
N ALA A 418 7.29 -16.87 22.84
CA ALA A 418 8.30 -16.65 21.81
C ALA A 418 7.71 -16.66 20.39
N LEU A 419 6.81 -17.61 20.10
CA LEU A 419 6.13 -17.69 18.80
C LEU A 419 5.27 -16.45 18.52
N TRP A 420 4.47 -16.00 19.49
CA TRP A 420 3.60 -14.82 19.34
C TRP A 420 4.37 -13.50 19.31
N ILE A 421 5.50 -13.38 20.02
CA ILE A 421 6.40 -12.23 19.90
C ILE A 421 6.99 -12.16 18.49
N LEU A 422 7.44 -13.30 17.95
CA LEU A 422 7.97 -13.33 16.59
C LEU A 422 6.87 -13.01 15.55
N ALA A 423 5.66 -13.52 15.75
CA ALA A 423 4.50 -13.20 14.94
C ALA A 423 4.17 -11.70 14.94
N PHE A 424 4.20 -11.07 16.12
CA PHE A 424 4.03 -9.62 16.26
C PHE A 424 5.12 -8.86 15.49
N ILE A 425 6.39 -9.28 15.59
CA ILE A 425 7.47 -8.66 14.82
C ILE A 425 7.21 -8.78 13.31
N VAL A 426 6.81 -9.95 12.82
CA VAL A 426 6.49 -10.15 11.40
C VAL A 426 5.37 -9.20 10.94
N ALA A 427 4.29 -9.08 11.72
CA ALA A 427 3.17 -8.20 11.41
C ALA A 427 3.57 -6.72 11.29
N GLU A 428 4.54 -6.28 12.08
CA GLU A 428 5.01 -4.89 12.11
C GLU A 428 6.13 -4.60 11.09
N VAL A 429 6.86 -5.64 10.68
CA VAL A 429 7.88 -5.58 9.61
C VAL A 429 7.23 -5.62 8.23
N ILE A 430 6.08 -6.30 8.09
CA ILE A 430 5.34 -6.39 6.82
C ILE A 430 3.86 -6.09 7.09
N PRO A 431 3.50 -4.82 7.35
CA PRO A 431 2.14 -4.41 7.66
C PRO A 431 1.24 -4.28 6.42
N PHE A 432 1.49 -5.10 5.40
CA PHE A 432 0.77 -5.11 4.13
C PHE A 432 0.19 -6.50 3.90
N PHE A 433 -1.14 -6.61 3.97
CA PHE A 433 -1.82 -7.90 3.93
C PHE A 433 -1.49 -8.72 2.66
N SER A 434 -1.58 -8.10 1.49
CA SER A 434 -1.25 -8.75 0.20
C SER A 434 0.20 -9.22 0.15
N ASP A 435 1.15 -8.36 0.54
CA ASP A 435 2.56 -8.72 0.45
C ASP A 435 2.95 -9.81 1.45
N LEU A 436 2.33 -9.81 2.64
CA LEU A 436 2.58 -10.85 3.64
C LEU A 436 2.13 -12.22 3.10
N LEU A 437 0.96 -12.31 2.47
CA LEU A 437 0.49 -13.54 1.80
C LEU A 437 1.43 -13.97 0.67
N SER A 438 1.79 -13.03 -0.21
CA SER A 438 2.70 -13.30 -1.32
C SER A 438 4.08 -13.78 -0.87
N LEU A 439 4.58 -13.26 0.25
CA LEU A 439 5.91 -13.60 0.76
C LEU A 439 5.90 -15.02 1.33
N MET A 440 4.84 -15.36 2.05
CA MET A 440 4.61 -16.72 2.51
C MET A 440 4.53 -17.71 1.35
N SER A 441 3.79 -17.36 0.29
CA SER A 441 3.65 -18.24 -0.86
C SER A 441 4.96 -18.47 -1.60
N SER A 442 5.71 -17.40 -1.85
CA SER A 442 7.00 -17.52 -2.54
C SER A 442 8.01 -18.33 -1.73
N LEU A 443 8.11 -18.11 -0.40
CA LEU A 443 9.12 -18.74 0.44
C LEU A 443 8.79 -20.19 0.84
N PHE A 444 7.53 -20.47 1.20
CA PHE A 444 7.14 -21.75 1.81
C PHE A 444 6.32 -22.62 0.87
N ASP A 445 5.32 -22.05 0.20
CA ASP A 445 4.43 -22.80 -0.69
C ASP A 445 5.14 -23.29 -1.95
N SER A 446 6.19 -22.58 -2.39
CA SER A 446 7.09 -23.09 -3.44
C SER A 446 7.57 -24.52 -3.16
N PHE A 447 7.85 -24.83 -1.89
CA PHE A 447 8.23 -26.18 -1.46
C PHE A 447 7.03 -27.04 -1.12
N PHE A 448 6.20 -26.57 -0.19
CA PHE A 448 5.11 -27.35 0.39
C PHE A 448 3.92 -27.52 -0.54
N GLY A 449 3.76 -26.70 -1.57
CA GLY A 449 2.72 -26.83 -2.60
C GLY A 449 3.22 -27.48 -3.89
N PHE A 450 4.52 -27.39 -4.20
CA PHE A 450 5.03 -27.78 -5.53
C PHE A 450 6.29 -28.66 -5.51
N ILE A 451 7.46 -28.14 -5.12
CA ILE A 451 8.77 -28.83 -5.31
C ILE A 451 8.78 -30.22 -4.68
N PHE A 452 8.27 -30.35 -3.45
CA PHE A 452 8.27 -31.63 -2.74
C PHE A 452 7.42 -32.67 -3.45
N TRP A 453 6.28 -32.27 -4.01
CA TRP A 453 5.33 -33.20 -4.61
C TRP A 453 5.68 -33.61 -6.02
N GLY A 454 6.26 -32.71 -6.81
CA GLY A 454 6.87 -33.09 -8.08
C GLY A 454 7.96 -34.13 -7.88
N THR A 455 8.81 -33.94 -6.87
CA THR A 455 9.85 -34.90 -6.49
C THR A 455 9.26 -36.21 -5.97
N ALA A 456 8.22 -36.15 -5.13
CA ALA A 456 7.56 -37.32 -4.55
C ALA A 456 6.95 -38.19 -5.64
N TYR A 457 6.28 -37.59 -6.63
CA TYR A 457 5.75 -38.33 -7.77
C TYR A 457 6.84 -39.12 -8.49
N ILE A 458 7.93 -38.48 -8.89
CA ILE A 458 9.03 -39.11 -9.63
C ILE A 458 9.61 -40.28 -8.84
N ARG A 459 9.83 -40.10 -7.53
CA ARG A 459 10.33 -41.17 -6.66
C ARG A 459 9.36 -42.31 -6.50
N MET A 460 8.07 -42.04 -6.32
CA MET A 460 7.05 -43.07 -6.16
C MET A 460 6.92 -43.90 -7.45
N ARG A 461 6.97 -43.28 -8.62
CA ARG A 461 6.93 -44.02 -9.90
C ARG A 461 8.20 -44.83 -10.15
N LYS A 462 9.37 -44.31 -9.77
CA LYS A 462 10.63 -45.08 -9.83
C LYS A 462 10.60 -46.28 -8.87
N ALA A 463 9.99 -46.16 -7.71
CA ALA A 463 9.81 -47.26 -6.76
C ALA A 463 8.80 -48.31 -7.26
N ASP A 464 7.68 -47.87 -7.82
CA ASP A 464 6.63 -48.77 -8.34
C ASP A 464 7.09 -49.55 -9.59
N TYR A 465 7.89 -48.95 -10.47
CA TYR A 465 8.17 -49.50 -11.80
C TYR A 465 9.67 -49.61 -12.16
N GLY A 466 10.60 -49.27 -11.26
CA GLY A 466 12.05 -49.37 -11.48
C GLY A 466 12.68 -48.22 -12.30
N PRO A 467 13.97 -48.32 -12.69
CA PRO A 467 14.70 -47.24 -13.37
C PRO A 467 14.12 -46.80 -14.72
N GLY A 468 13.53 -47.72 -15.48
CA GLY A 468 12.87 -47.46 -16.78
C GLY A 468 11.37 -47.17 -16.69
N TRP A 469 10.89 -46.60 -15.57
CA TRP A 469 9.47 -46.41 -15.31
C TRP A 469 8.75 -45.53 -16.36
N ILE A 470 9.47 -44.60 -16.99
CA ILE A 470 8.93 -43.72 -18.03
C ILE A 470 8.55 -44.57 -19.25
N GLN A 471 9.48 -45.39 -19.75
CA GLN A 471 9.25 -46.29 -20.89
C GLN A 471 8.16 -47.32 -20.58
N ARG A 472 8.19 -47.90 -19.37
CA ARG A 472 7.20 -48.92 -18.94
C ARG A 472 5.77 -48.40 -18.86
N ARG A 473 5.58 -47.10 -18.62
CA ARG A 473 4.26 -46.45 -18.59
C ARG A 473 3.91 -45.75 -19.90
N GLY A 474 4.78 -45.79 -20.91
CA GLY A 474 4.61 -45.15 -22.20
C GLY A 474 4.27 -43.66 -22.08
N ILE A 475 3.24 -43.22 -22.81
CA ILE A 475 2.77 -41.83 -22.83
C ILE A 475 2.39 -41.33 -21.43
N ARG A 476 1.77 -42.16 -20.58
CA ARG A 476 1.41 -41.79 -19.21
C ARG A 476 2.63 -41.60 -18.31
N GLY A 477 3.73 -42.31 -18.60
CA GLY A 477 5.01 -42.15 -17.92
C GLY A 477 5.67 -40.84 -18.29
N LEU A 478 5.74 -40.56 -19.59
CA LEU A 478 6.32 -39.33 -20.12
C LEU A 478 5.53 -38.09 -19.68
N SER A 479 4.20 -38.09 -19.86
CA SER A 479 3.35 -36.96 -19.45
C SER A 479 3.44 -36.72 -17.94
N GLY A 480 3.35 -37.77 -17.13
CA GLY A 480 3.52 -37.67 -15.68
C GLY A 480 4.88 -37.12 -15.27
N PHE A 481 5.96 -37.54 -15.93
CA PHE A 481 7.30 -36.99 -15.66
C PHE A 481 7.37 -35.50 -16.01
N VAL A 482 6.97 -35.13 -17.23
CA VAL A 482 7.02 -33.74 -17.71
C VAL A 482 6.17 -32.81 -16.84
N SER A 483 4.93 -33.20 -16.52
CA SER A 483 4.07 -32.40 -15.63
C SER A 483 4.68 -32.16 -14.26
N ASN A 484 5.35 -33.16 -13.67
CA ASN A 484 5.98 -33.00 -12.36
C ASN A 484 7.29 -32.23 -12.40
N VAL A 485 8.02 -32.27 -13.52
CA VAL A 485 9.14 -31.35 -13.76
C VAL A 485 8.64 -29.92 -13.86
N ILE A 486 7.53 -29.67 -14.58
CA ILE A 486 6.90 -28.34 -14.66
C ILE A 486 6.46 -27.87 -13.27
N ILE A 487 5.86 -28.73 -12.45
CA ILE A 487 5.49 -28.41 -11.06
C ILE A 487 6.72 -27.98 -10.24
N ILE A 488 7.84 -28.69 -10.35
CA ILE A 488 9.09 -28.29 -9.68
C ILE A 488 9.56 -26.93 -10.18
N LEU A 489 9.52 -26.68 -11.49
CA LEU A 489 9.91 -25.39 -12.08
C LEU A 489 9.00 -24.24 -11.66
N ILE A 490 7.68 -24.47 -11.51
CA ILE A 490 6.73 -23.49 -10.96
C ILE A 490 7.13 -23.15 -9.52
N GLY A 491 7.41 -24.15 -8.69
CA GLY A 491 7.87 -23.90 -7.33
C GLY A 491 9.19 -23.13 -7.27
N LEU A 492 10.17 -23.46 -8.12
CA LEU A 492 11.41 -22.69 -8.22
C LEU A 492 11.20 -21.26 -8.72
N PHE A 493 10.25 -21.05 -9.63
CA PHE A 493 9.88 -19.73 -10.13
C PHE A 493 9.21 -18.89 -9.04
N MET A 494 8.30 -19.47 -8.25
CA MET A 494 7.73 -18.83 -7.06
C MET A 494 8.81 -18.46 -6.04
N LEU A 495 9.76 -19.36 -5.77
CA LEU A 495 10.85 -19.11 -4.82
C LEU A 495 11.81 -18.01 -5.27
N THR A 496 12.04 -17.87 -6.57
CA THR A 496 13.03 -16.92 -7.10
C THR A 496 12.35 -15.62 -7.50
N ALA A 497 11.64 -15.65 -8.63
CA ALA A 497 10.99 -14.48 -9.19
C ALA A 497 9.82 -14.00 -8.32
N GLY A 498 9.11 -14.93 -7.66
CA GLY A 498 8.06 -14.58 -6.70
C GLY A 498 8.62 -13.85 -5.47
N THR A 499 9.68 -14.37 -4.84
CA THR A 499 10.30 -13.68 -3.70
C THR A 499 10.87 -12.31 -4.08
N TYR A 500 11.49 -12.19 -5.25
CA TYR A 500 11.91 -10.88 -5.78
C TYR A 500 10.72 -9.92 -5.90
N ALA A 501 9.65 -10.34 -6.58
CA ALA A 501 8.46 -9.51 -6.78
C ALA A 501 7.84 -9.08 -5.44
N THR A 502 7.72 -9.99 -4.48
CA THR A 502 7.14 -9.64 -3.18
C THR A 502 8.03 -8.67 -2.40
N VAL A 503 9.35 -8.90 -2.35
CA VAL A 503 10.27 -7.98 -1.67
C VAL A 503 10.25 -6.60 -2.33
N GLN A 504 10.22 -6.54 -3.66
CA GLN A 504 10.09 -5.28 -4.39
C GLN A 504 8.76 -4.58 -4.08
N SER A 505 7.65 -5.32 -4.04
CA SER A 505 6.33 -4.79 -3.65
C SER A 505 6.34 -4.20 -2.24
N ILE A 506 7.00 -4.86 -1.28
CA ILE A 506 7.16 -4.35 0.09
C ILE A 506 7.99 -3.05 0.10
N ILE A 507 9.09 -3.01 -0.66
CA ILE A 507 9.94 -1.82 -0.80
C ILE A 507 9.12 -0.67 -1.38
N ASP A 508 8.38 -0.93 -2.45
CA ASP A 508 7.54 0.06 -3.12
C ASP A 508 6.46 0.57 -2.17
N ASN A 509 5.79 -0.31 -1.43
CA ASN A 509 4.77 0.05 -0.45
C ASN A 509 5.31 0.91 0.70
N TYR A 510 6.54 0.68 1.16
CA TYR A 510 7.21 1.58 2.10
C TYR A 510 7.63 2.91 1.45
N ALA A 511 8.09 2.89 0.20
CA ALA A 511 8.49 4.09 -0.52
C ALA A 511 7.31 5.02 -0.84
N THR A 512 6.11 4.47 -1.06
CA THR A 512 4.87 5.24 -1.30
C THR A 512 4.40 6.04 -0.08
N GLY A 513 4.96 5.79 1.11
CA GLY A 513 4.62 6.51 2.34
C GLY A 513 3.28 6.10 2.97
N SER A 514 2.68 5.00 2.52
CA SER A 514 1.47 4.42 3.13
C SER A 514 1.67 4.08 4.62
N ILE A 515 2.88 3.64 4.99
CA ILE A 515 3.33 3.38 6.35
C ILE A 515 4.75 3.97 6.52
N LYS A 516 4.97 4.75 7.58
CA LYS A 516 6.19 5.58 7.77
C LYS A 516 7.48 4.77 8.00
N GLY A 517 7.34 3.49 8.33
CA GLY A 517 8.43 2.53 8.58
C GLY A 517 7.96 1.33 9.42
N VAL A 518 8.88 0.41 9.70
CA VAL A 518 8.66 -0.76 10.57
C VAL A 518 8.29 -0.29 11.99
N PHE A 519 7.33 -0.96 12.64
CA PHE A 519 6.75 -0.55 13.94
C PHE A 519 6.19 0.89 13.95
N SER A 520 5.65 1.36 12.83
CA SER A 520 4.94 2.63 12.78
C SER A 520 3.45 2.39 12.58
N SER A 521 2.63 3.06 13.39
CA SER A 521 1.19 3.00 13.17
C SER A 521 0.84 3.83 11.94
N PRO A 522 -0.01 3.33 11.02
CA PRO A 522 -0.72 4.24 10.13
C PRO A 522 -1.39 5.28 11.03
N ASN A 523 -1.18 6.56 10.73
CA ASN A 523 -1.87 7.62 11.45
C ASN A 523 -3.36 7.28 11.40
N GLY A 524 -4.01 7.16 12.57
CA GLY A 524 -5.46 7.09 12.65
C GLY A 524 -6.02 8.12 11.68
N ILE A 525 -6.89 7.65 10.78
CA ILE A 525 -7.48 8.46 9.72
C ILE A 525 -8.25 9.56 10.44
N ARG A 526 -7.62 10.72 10.63
CA ARG A 526 -8.35 11.97 10.71
C ARG A 526 -8.99 12.14 9.35
N GLU A 527 -10.29 11.90 9.26
CA GLU A 527 -11.17 12.75 8.45
C GLU A 527 -11.12 14.16 9.05
N ARG A 528 -10.00 14.84 8.81
CA ARG A 528 -10.06 16.25 8.48
C ARG A 528 -9.94 16.28 6.98
N THR A 529 -10.85 17.01 6.36
CA THR A 529 -10.77 17.51 5.00
C THR A 529 -9.49 18.34 4.82
N GLN A 530 -8.33 17.70 4.87
CA GLN A 530 -7.09 18.15 4.29
C GLN A 530 -6.97 17.31 3.03
N ARG A 531 -7.44 17.88 1.91
CA ARG A 531 -7.14 17.31 0.60
C ARG A 531 -5.62 17.33 0.45
N ARG A 532 -5.01 16.15 0.65
CA ARG A 532 -3.58 15.91 0.40
C ARG A 532 -3.35 16.05 -1.09
N TYR A 533 -2.72 17.13 -1.48
CA TYR A 533 -2.20 17.33 -2.82
C TYR A 533 -0.67 17.40 -2.74
N ALA A 534 -0.02 16.26 -2.48
CA ALA A 534 1.35 15.94 -2.89
C ALA A 534 1.67 14.47 -2.56
N SER A 535 2.29 13.79 -3.53
CA SER A 535 2.72 12.38 -3.58
C SER A 535 1.66 11.34 -3.19
N GLN A 536 0.58 11.24 -3.98
CA GLN A 536 0.05 9.92 -4.26
C GLN A 536 1.04 9.23 -5.22
N SER A 537 1.49 8.03 -4.91
CA SER A 537 1.74 7.09 -6.01
C SER A 537 0.40 6.93 -6.71
N PRO A 538 0.30 7.14 -8.03
CA PRO A 538 -0.96 6.86 -8.71
C PRO A 538 -1.31 5.41 -8.37
N GLY A 539 -2.56 5.18 -7.96
CA GLY A 539 -3.12 3.84 -8.05
C GLY A 539 -2.80 3.30 -9.43
N ALA A 540 -2.32 2.06 -9.52
CA ALA A 540 -1.94 1.43 -10.77
C ALA A 540 -3.07 1.62 -11.81
N GLY A 541 -2.89 2.57 -12.73
CA GLY A 541 -3.97 2.99 -13.61
C GLY A 541 -3.76 4.30 -14.39
N ASN A 542 -3.04 5.30 -13.87
CA ASN A 542 -2.84 6.57 -14.61
C ASN A 542 -1.36 6.83 -14.92
N ALA A 543 -1.04 6.98 -16.20
CA ALA A 543 0.26 7.49 -16.65
C ALA A 543 0.45 8.92 -16.11
N LEU A 544 1.64 9.20 -15.58
CA LEU A 544 1.99 10.55 -15.13
C LEU A 544 1.96 11.53 -16.31
N GLN A 545 1.43 12.73 -16.09
CA GLN A 545 1.53 13.79 -17.09
C GLN A 545 2.99 14.19 -17.30
N GLN A 546 3.30 14.72 -18.48
CA GLN A 546 4.64 15.14 -18.86
C GLN A 546 4.63 16.62 -19.24
N THR A 547 5.64 17.35 -18.81
CA THR A 547 5.89 18.71 -19.32
C THR A 547 6.49 18.62 -20.73
N ALA A 548 6.49 19.74 -21.46
CA ALA A 548 7.16 19.81 -22.77
C ALA A 548 8.68 19.51 -22.69
N LEU A 549 9.28 19.61 -21.49
CA LEU A 549 10.70 19.37 -21.25
C LEU A 549 11.01 17.94 -20.79
N HIS A 550 10.02 17.06 -20.67
CA HIS A 550 10.21 15.69 -20.16
C HIS A 550 11.34 14.95 -20.90
N ASP A 551 11.32 14.95 -22.24
CA ASP A 551 12.32 14.23 -23.03
C ASP A 551 13.71 14.85 -22.90
N LEU A 552 13.79 16.18 -22.76
CA LEU A 552 15.04 16.87 -22.45
C LEU A 552 15.58 16.45 -21.09
N HIS A 553 14.73 16.32 -20.07
CA HIS A 553 15.15 15.87 -18.74
C HIS A 553 15.71 14.46 -18.78
N VAL A 554 15.03 13.53 -19.46
CA VAL A 554 15.50 12.16 -19.64
C VAL A 554 16.84 12.13 -20.38
N ALA A 555 16.96 12.87 -21.48
CA ALA A 555 18.19 12.95 -22.27
C ALA A 555 19.38 13.54 -21.48
N ARG A 556 19.11 14.35 -20.44
CA ARG A 556 20.12 14.98 -19.58
C ARG A 556 20.38 14.20 -18.28
N GLY A 557 19.92 12.96 -18.18
CA GLY A 557 20.15 12.12 -16.99
C GLY A 557 19.30 12.53 -15.79
N GLY A 558 18.11 13.09 -16.02
CA GLY A 558 17.17 13.44 -14.97
C GLY A 558 16.57 12.19 -14.31
N LYS A 559 16.70 12.09 -12.99
CA LYS A 559 16.00 11.08 -12.20
C LYS A 559 14.54 11.48 -12.03
N MET A 560 13.66 10.91 -12.83
CA MET A 560 12.24 11.26 -12.88
C MET A 560 11.45 10.63 -11.72
N VAL A 561 10.59 11.40 -11.08
CA VAL A 561 9.70 10.98 -9.97
C VAL A 561 8.29 11.55 -10.14
N PRO A 562 7.26 10.90 -9.57
CA PRO A 562 5.93 11.48 -9.47
C PRO A 562 5.92 12.74 -8.59
N PHE A 563 5.47 13.87 -9.13
CA PHE A 563 5.27 15.12 -8.38
C PHE A 563 4.10 15.92 -8.93
N GLY A 564 3.10 16.22 -8.09
CA GLY A 564 1.93 17.02 -8.50
C GLY A 564 1.13 16.44 -9.68
N GLY A 565 1.15 15.12 -9.89
CA GLY A 565 0.52 14.46 -11.05
C GLY A 565 1.40 14.37 -12.31
N TYR A 566 2.64 14.88 -12.26
CA TYR A 566 3.59 14.90 -13.37
C TYR A 566 4.82 14.02 -13.10
N SER A 567 5.49 13.58 -14.17
CA SER A 567 6.82 12.98 -14.16
C SER A 567 7.87 14.10 -14.19
N MET A 568 8.53 14.36 -13.06
CA MET A 568 9.42 15.51 -12.87
C MET A 568 10.82 15.08 -12.39
N PRO A 569 11.91 15.78 -12.77
CA PRO A 569 13.26 15.45 -12.32
C PRO A 569 13.48 15.86 -10.86
N VAL A 570 13.82 14.91 -9.99
CA VAL A 570 14.19 15.20 -8.59
C VAL A 570 15.64 15.65 -8.45
N GLN A 571 16.52 15.11 -9.29
CA GLN A 571 17.95 15.41 -9.38
C GLN A 571 18.47 14.95 -10.77
N TYR A 572 19.69 15.36 -11.13
CA TYR A 572 20.40 14.91 -12.33
C TYR A 572 21.62 14.06 -11.95
N GLU A 573 22.07 13.19 -12.84
CA GLU A 573 23.16 12.24 -12.57
C GLU A 573 24.51 12.89 -12.24
N ASP A 574 24.75 14.11 -12.73
CA ASP A 574 26.02 14.81 -12.61
C ASP A 574 26.24 15.53 -11.26
N LEU A 575 25.17 15.82 -10.51
CA LEU A 575 25.22 16.57 -9.25
C LEU A 575 24.21 16.05 -8.22
N GLY A 576 24.68 15.77 -7.00
CA GLY A 576 23.81 15.48 -5.88
C GLY A 576 22.94 16.68 -5.47
N VAL A 577 21.84 16.44 -4.76
CA VAL A 577 20.89 17.50 -4.33
C VAL A 577 21.59 18.67 -3.60
N GLY A 578 22.50 18.37 -2.66
CA GLY A 578 23.22 19.39 -1.90
C GLY A 578 24.21 20.20 -2.74
N GLU A 579 24.80 19.59 -3.77
CA GLU A 579 25.74 20.25 -4.68
C GLU A 579 24.98 21.10 -5.71
N SER A 580 23.86 20.60 -6.25
CA SER A 580 22.94 21.36 -7.10
C SER A 580 22.33 22.57 -6.38
N HIS A 581 22.05 22.45 -5.08
CA HIS A 581 21.67 23.59 -4.24
C HIS A 581 22.77 24.65 -4.22
N LYS A 582 24.00 24.27 -3.87
CA LYS A 582 25.15 25.21 -3.81
C LYS A 582 25.44 25.83 -5.17
N TRP A 583 25.37 25.04 -6.24
CA TRP A 583 25.49 25.53 -7.61
C TRP A 583 24.48 26.66 -7.89
N THR A 584 23.22 26.49 -7.48
CA THR A 584 22.20 27.53 -7.67
C THR A 584 22.53 28.81 -6.92
N ARG A 585 23.11 28.71 -5.70
CA ARG A 585 23.56 29.87 -4.90
C ARG A 585 24.77 30.57 -5.52
N GLU A 586 25.66 29.82 -6.15
CA GLU A 586 26.95 30.34 -6.66
C GLU A 586 26.87 30.81 -8.13
N LYS A 587 25.96 30.23 -8.93
CA LYS A 587 25.91 30.39 -10.39
C LYS A 587 24.48 30.61 -10.90
N ALA A 588 23.97 29.73 -11.77
CA ALA A 588 22.58 29.71 -12.16
C ALA A 588 22.10 28.28 -12.43
N SER A 589 20.84 28.04 -12.11
CA SER A 589 20.14 26.79 -12.34
C SER A 589 18.82 27.04 -13.08
N LEU A 590 18.45 26.09 -13.92
CA LEU A 590 17.20 26.09 -14.66
C LEU A 590 16.28 25.01 -14.11
N PHE A 591 15.12 25.41 -13.59
CA PHE A 591 14.09 24.52 -13.05
C PHE A 591 12.89 24.48 -13.98
N ASP A 592 12.43 23.28 -14.30
CA ASP A 592 11.14 23.09 -14.98
C ASP A 592 10.01 23.22 -13.96
N VAL A 593 9.20 24.26 -14.13
CA VAL A 593 7.99 24.53 -13.35
C VAL A 593 6.74 24.54 -14.25
N GLY A 594 6.83 24.01 -15.46
CA GLY A 594 5.75 23.98 -16.46
C GLY A 594 4.56 23.10 -16.09
N HIS A 595 4.69 22.29 -15.04
CA HIS A 595 3.61 21.53 -14.43
C HIS A 595 2.63 22.42 -13.64
N MET A 596 3.03 23.64 -13.25
CA MET A 596 2.15 24.62 -12.58
C MET A 596 1.07 25.14 -13.53
N VAL A 597 -0.06 25.55 -12.99
CA VAL A 597 -1.22 25.94 -13.80
C VAL A 597 -1.17 27.44 -14.06
N GLN A 598 -1.15 27.81 -15.33
CA GLN A 598 -1.12 29.20 -15.76
C GLN A 598 -2.52 29.63 -16.20
N HIS A 599 -2.99 30.78 -15.71
CA HIS A 599 -4.31 31.32 -16.01
C HIS A 599 -4.24 32.75 -16.51
N ARG A 600 -5.17 33.11 -17.40
CA ARG A 600 -5.42 34.48 -17.81
C ARG A 600 -6.86 34.85 -17.46
N PHE A 601 -7.02 35.98 -16.79
CA PHE A 601 -8.31 36.59 -16.50
C PHE A 601 -8.39 37.93 -17.21
N SER A 602 -9.50 38.20 -17.89
CA SER A 602 -9.75 39.49 -18.54
C SER A 602 -11.21 39.93 -18.44
N GLY A 603 -11.45 41.22 -18.66
CA GLY A 603 -12.79 41.82 -18.70
C GLY A 603 -13.15 42.61 -17.44
N PRO A 604 -14.23 43.41 -17.49
CA PRO A 604 -14.52 44.43 -16.48
C PRO A 604 -14.79 43.87 -15.09
N GLY A 605 -15.24 42.62 -14.97
CA GLY A 605 -15.44 41.95 -13.68
C GLY A 605 -14.18 41.32 -13.08
N ALA A 606 -13.07 41.21 -13.83
CA ALA A 606 -11.93 40.38 -13.44
C ALA A 606 -11.26 40.86 -12.14
N SER A 607 -11.07 42.17 -12.01
CA SER A 607 -10.49 42.77 -10.80
C SER A 607 -11.35 42.49 -9.57
N ALA A 608 -12.65 42.76 -9.67
CA ALA A 608 -13.57 42.62 -8.55
C ALA A 608 -13.74 41.15 -8.12
N LEU A 609 -13.78 40.21 -9.08
CA LEU A 609 -13.78 38.78 -8.80
C LEU A 609 -12.50 38.35 -8.06
N LEU A 610 -11.32 38.73 -8.58
CA LEU A 610 -10.05 38.38 -7.92
C LEU A 610 -9.95 38.98 -6.51
N GLU A 611 -10.42 40.23 -6.31
CA GLU A 611 -10.40 40.90 -5.01
C GLU A 611 -11.41 40.28 -4.04
N LYS A 612 -12.44 39.61 -4.55
CA LYS A 612 -13.38 38.82 -3.74
C LYS A 612 -12.75 37.52 -3.26
N MET A 613 -12.08 36.78 -4.14
CA MET A 613 -11.52 35.45 -3.85
C MET A 613 -10.19 35.50 -3.09
N THR A 614 -9.48 36.64 -3.14
CA THR A 614 -8.13 36.77 -2.61
C THR A 614 -7.96 38.07 -1.81
N PRO A 615 -6.98 38.16 -0.90
CA PRO A 615 -6.76 39.35 -0.09
C PRO A 615 -5.90 40.43 -0.79
N PHE A 616 -5.62 40.27 -2.09
CA PHE A 616 -4.92 41.30 -2.87
C PHE A 616 -5.83 42.50 -3.14
N SER A 617 -5.23 43.60 -3.58
CA SER A 617 -5.96 44.72 -4.16
C SER A 617 -5.37 45.15 -5.48
N ALA A 618 -6.24 45.31 -6.48
CA ALA A 618 -5.86 45.75 -7.80
C ALA A 618 -5.37 47.21 -7.80
N VAL A 619 -5.92 48.09 -6.97
CA VAL A 619 -5.44 49.49 -6.89
C VAL A 619 -4.04 49.59 -6.27
N ASP A 620 -3.71 48.67 -5.36
CA ASP A 620 -2.40 48.60 -4.71
C ASP A 620 -1.33 47.92 -5.60
N LEU A 621 -1.74 47.13 -6.60
CA LEU A 621 -0.85 46.42 -7.52
C LEU A 621 -0.66 47.20 -8.83
N LYS A 622 0.58 47.63 -9.10
CA LYS A 622 0.92 48.38 -10.31
C LYS A 622 0.82 47.50 -11.56
N LEU A 623 0.61 48.12 -12.72
CA LEU A 623 0.70 47.41 -14.00
C LEU A 623 2.08 46.76 -14.16
N TYR A 624 2.08 45.56 -14.75
CA TYR A 624 3.23 44.71 -14.97
C TYR A 624 3.98 44.32 -13.69
N THR A 625 3.26 44.25 -12.57
CA THR A 625 3.80 43.75 -11.30
C THR A 625 3.00 42.57 -10.77
N SER A 626 3.67 41.74 -10.00
CA SER A 626 3.21 40.49 -9.44
C SER A 626 3.25 40.54 -7.92
N THR A 627 2.31 39.87 -7.28
CA THR A 627 2.32 39.64 -5.84
C THR A 627 1.97 38.20 -5.53
N LEU A 628 2.55 37.65 -4.46
CA LEU A 628 1.98 36.45 -3.84
C LEU A 628 0.63 36.82 -3.23
N SER A 629 -0.33 35.92 -3.37
CA SER A 629 -1.65 35.99 -2.77
C SER A 629 -2.12 34.59 -2.38
N CYS A 630 -3.34 34.50 -1.89
CA CYS A 630 -3.98 33.25 -1.52
C CYS A 630 -5.40 33.23 -2.08
N LEU A 631 -5.78 32.14 -2.75
CA LEU A 631 -7.17 31.80 -2.96
C LEU A 631 -7.76 31.40 -1.61
N LEU A 632 -8.90 31.97 -1.22
CA LEU A 632 -9.46 31.83 0.12
C LEU A 632 -10.85 31.20 0.11
N HIS A 633 -11.07 30.30 1.07
CA HIS A 633 -12.38 29.72 1.33
C HIS A 633 -13.36 30.78 1.86
N PRO A 634 -14.59 30.83 1.35
CA PRO A 634 -15.64 31.68 1.90
C PRO A 634 -15.87 31.40 3.39
N GLY A 635 -16.08 32.47 4.19
CA GLY A 635 -16.37 32.39 5.62
C GLY A 635 -15.16 32.08 6.50
N THR A 636 -14.40 31.01 6.22
CA THR A 636 -13.30 30.56 7.09
C THR A 636 -12.00 31.34 6.88
N GLY A 637 -11.74 31.83 5.66
CA GLY A 637 -10.46 32.46 5.30
C GLY A 637 -9.29 31.49 5.27
N GLY A 638 -9.57 30.19 5.21
CA GLY A 638 -8.58 29.16 4.97
C GLY A 638 -8.02 29.21 3.54
N ILE A 639 -6.77 28.83 3.37
CA ILE A 639 -6.07 28.93 2.07
C ILE A 639 -6.46 27.73 1.19
N VAL A 640 -7.19 28.00 0.11
CA VAL A 640 -7.47 27.06 -0.98
C VAL A 640 -6.17 26.73 -1.69
N ASP A 641 -5.42 27.73 -2.12
CA ASP A 641 -4.05 27.60 -2.63
C ASP A 641 -3.32 28.94 -2.50
N ASP A 642 -1.99 28.91 -2.44
CA ASP A 642 -1.20 30.12 -2.66
C ASP A 642 -0.95 30.32 -4.16
N THR A 643 -0.98 31.56 -4.61
CA THR A 643 -0.91 31.89 -6.04
C THR A 643 -0.16 33.19 -6.26
N VAL A 644 0.53 33.31 -7.39
CA VAL A 644 1.08 34.59 -7.84
C VAL A 644 0.06 35.26 -8.75
N ILE A 645 -0.32 36.50 -8.43
CA ILE A 645 -1.20 37.33 -9.26
C ILE A 645 -0.35 38.41 -9.91
N THR A 646 -0.34 38.45 -11.23
CA THR A 646 0.33 39.48 -12.05
C THR A 646 -0.71 40.36 -12.72
N ARG A 647 -0.59 41.68 -12.59
CA ARG A 647 -1.48 42.62 -13.27
C ARG A 647 -0.88 43.00 -14.62
N LEU A 648 -1.49 42.56 -15.73
CA LEU A 648 -1.00 42.83 -17.09
C LEU A 648 -1.67 44.03 -17.76
N GLY A 649 -2.81 44.47 -17.23
CA GLY A 649 -3.59 45.60 -17.73
C GLY A 649 -4.58 46.11 -16.69
N PRO A 650 -5.38 47.14 -17.02
CA PRO A 650 -6.42 47.63 -16.13
C PRO A 650 -7.39 46.53 -15.69
N GLU A 651 -7.73 45.64 -16.62
CA GLU A 651 -8.70 44.55 -16.46
C GLU A 651 -8.12 43.20 -16.96
N THR A 652 -6.80 43.02 -16.90
CA THR A 652 -6.16 41.77 -17.35
C THR A 652 -5.14 41.32 -16.33
N PHE A 653 -5.25 40.06 -15.94
CA PHE A 653 -4.42 39.44 -14.91
C PHE A 653 -3.92 38.08 -15.38
N TYR A 654 -2.72 37.74 -14.94
CA TYR A 654 -2.11 36.44 -15.14
C TYR A 654 -1.83 35.81 -13.78
N LEU A 655 -2.26 34.57 -13.60
CA LEU A 655 -2.14 33.84 -12.34
C LEU A 655 -1.38 32.54 -12.56
N VAL A 656 -0.58 32.15 -11.55
CA VAL A 656 0.03 30.83 -11.48
C VAL A 656 -0.41 30.16 -10.19
N THR A 657 -0.98 28.95 -10.27
CA THR A 657 -1.34 28.12 -9.10
C THR A 657 -0.55 26.83 -9.08
N ASN A 658 -0.54 26.15 -7.93
CA ASN A 658 0.30 24.97 -7.72
C ASN A 658 -0.22 23.77 -8.51
N ALA A 659 0.70 23.01 -9.11
CA ALA A 659 0.36 21.84 -9.91
C ALA A 659 -0.46 20.79 -9.14
N ALA A 660 -0.08 20.54 -7.89
CA ALA A 660 -0.77 19.57 -7.06
C ALA A 660 -2.21 20.03 -6.74
N CYS A 661 -2.47 21.33 -6.66
CA CYS A 661 -3.79 21.90 -6.38
C CYS A 661 -4.67 22.05 -7.63
N ARG A 662 -4.14 21.78 -8.84
CA ARG A 662 -4.78 22.02 -10.14
C ARG A 662 -6.28 21.74 -10.16
N GLU A 663 -6.70 20.53 -9.78
CA GLU A 663 -8.11 20.15 -9.83
C GLU A 663 -8.97 20.99 -8.88
N LYS A 664 -8.49 21.18 -7.65
CA LYS A 664 -9.16 21.99 -6.63
C LYS A 664 -9.23 23.46 -7.05
N ASP A 665 -8.16 24.00 -7.62
CA ASP A 665 -8.12 25.40 -8.03
C ASP A 665 -9.03 25.64 -9.24
N LEU A 666 -8.99 24.77 -10.23
CA LEU A 666 -9.88 24.84 -11.40
C LEU A 666 -11.35 24.75 -10.96
N ALA A 667 -11.66 23.85 -10.03
CA ALA A 667 -12.99 23.73 -9.44
C ALA A 667 -13.41 25.03 -8.73
N HIS A 668 -12.57 25.53 -7.83
CA HIS A 668 -12.84 26.73 -7.06
C HIS A 668 -13.01 27.95 -7.98
N LEU A 669 -12.09 28.19 -8.91
CA LEU A 669 -12.17 29.30 -9.87
C LEU A 669 -13.43 29.19 -10.73
N SER A 670 -13.77 28.00 -11.23
CA SER A 670 -14.99 27.77 -12.03
C SER A 670 -16.24 28.13 -11.25
N GLU A 671 -16.35 27.67 -10.00
CA GLU A 671 -17.47 27.95 -9.11
C GLU A 671 -17.60 29.46 -8.84
N GLN A 672 -16.48 30.12 -8.52
CA GLN A 672 -16.48 31.55 -8.22
C GLN A 672 -16.84 32.41 -9.44
N ILE A 673 -16.32 32.06 -10.63
CA ILE A 673 -16.71 32.72 -11.88
C ILE A 673 -18.20 32.52 -12.15
N SER A 674 -18.73 31.32 -11.93
CA SER A 674 -20.16 31.04 -12.16
C SER A 674 -21.06 31.85 -11.24
N THR A 675 -20.72 31.94 -9.96
CA THR A 675 -21.43 32.74 -8.95
C THR A 675 -21.34 34.24 -9.24
N TYR A 676 -20.24 34.69 -9.85
CA TYR A 676 -20.03 36.09 -10.19
C TYR A 676 -20.61 36.51 -11.54
N ARG A 677 -21.12 35.58 -12.35
CA ARG A 677 -21.55 35.82 -13.74
C ARG A 677 -22.57 36.96 -13.87
N ASP A 678 -23.47 37.09 -12.91
CA ASP A 678 -24.53 38.11 -12.91
C ASP A 678 -24.04 39.49 -12.40
N LEU A 679 -22.86 39.54 -11.80
CA LEU A 679 -22.26 40.75 -11.22
C LEU A 679 -21.25 41.43 -12.16
N GLY A 680 -20.68 40.69 -13.12
CA GLY A 680 -19.77 41.26 -14.11
C GLY A 680 -19.22 40.26 -15.10
N LYS A 681 -18.83 40.74 -16.29
CA LYS A 681 -18.24 39.89 -17.33
C LYS A 681 -16.78 39.59 -17.01
N VAL A 682 -16.45 38.29 -16.96
CA VAL A 682 -15.09 37.78 -16.78
C VAL A 682 -14.82 36.71 -17.83
N ASP A 683 -13.74 36.90 -18.59
CA ASP A 683 -13.19 35.90 -19.50
C ASP A 683 -12.00 35.22 -18.79
N TRP A 684 -12.08 33.90 -18.62
CA TRP A 684 -11.05 33.08 -17.97
C TRP A 684 -10.52 32.03 -18.92
N GLN A 685 -9.20 31.97 -19.05
CA GLN A 685 -8.48 31.02 -19.88
C GLN A 685 -7.42 30.30 -19.06
N VAL A 686 -7.38 28.97 -19.17
CA VAL A 686 -6.25 28.14 -18.71
C VAL A 686 -5.27 28.01 -19.88
N LEU A 687 -3.99 28.29 -19.64
CA LEU A 687 -2.95 28.23 -20.66
C LEU A 687 -2.37 26.80 -20.72
N ASP A 688 -3.17 25.86 -21.17
CA ASP A 688 -2.78 24.44 -21.24
C ASP A 688 -1.64 24.19 -22.23
N GLY A 689 -0.68 23.36 -21.80
CA GLY A 689 0.51 23.01 -22.56
C GLY A 689 1.61 24.08 -22.61
N TRP A 690 1.39 25.26 -22.02
CA TRP A 690 2.42 26.30 -21.95
C TRP A 690 3.57 25.87 -21.05
N GLY A 691 4.79 26.18 -21.46
CA GLY A 691 5.98 26.02 -20.64
C GLY A 691 6.06 27.11 -19.57
N LEU A 692 6.68 26.76 -18.44
CA LEU A 692 7.14 27.72 -17.43
C LEU A 692 8.49 27.24 -16.93
N VAL A 693 9.52 28.07 -17.11
CA VAL A 693 10.88 27.73 -16.75
C VAL A 693 11.43 28.78 -15.79
N ALA A 694 11.99 28.35 -14.68
CA ALA A 694 12.58 29.22 -13.67
C ALA A 694 14.11 29.19 -13.75
N LEU A 695 14.71 30.27 -14.25
CA LEU A 695 16.15 30.52 -14.24
C LEU A 695 16.51 31.25 -12.94
N GLN A 696 17.29 30.62 -12.06
CA GLN A 696 17.50 31.08 -10.68
C GLN A 696 18.99 31.06 -10.32
N GLY A 697 19.48 32.08 -9.62
CA GLY A 697 20.86 32.23 -9.20
C GLY A 697 21.48 33.56 -9.65
N PRO A 698 22.63 33.97 -9.07
CA PRO A 698 23.27 35.26 -9.34
C PRO A 698 23.61 35.52 -10.81
N LEU A 699 23.85 34.49 -11.63
CA LEU A 699 24.18 34.65 -13.06
C LEU A 699 22.94 34.72 -13.98
N SER A 700 21.73 34.57 -13.42
CA SER A 700 20.49 34.47 -14.19
C SER A 700 20.23 35.67 -15.12
N ALA A 701 20.47 36.90 -14.66
CA ALA A 701 20.20 38.11 -15.44
C ALA A 701 21.14 38.26 -16.64
N GLU A 702 22.43 37.98 -16.46
CA GLU A 702 23.42 38.02 -17.55
C GLU A 702 23.08 36.97 -18.61
N ILE A 703 22.82 35.73 -18.19
CA ILE A 703 22.50 34.62 -19.08
C ILE A 703 21.23 34.91 -19.90
N LEU A 704 20.17 35.40 -19.24
CA LEU A 704 18.92 35.70 -19.95
C LEU A 704 19.08 36.89 -20.89
N GLN A 705 19.85 37.92 -20.50
CA GLN A 705 20.12 39.08 -21.35
C GLN A 705 20.88 38.66 -22.62
N GLU A 706 21.87 37.80 -22.48
CA GLU A 706 22.66 37.24 -23.58
C GLU A 706 21.78 36.39 -24.51
N ALA A 707 20.93 35.52 -23.95
CA ALA A 707 20.05 34.64 -24.72
C ALA A 707 18.97 35.40 -25.50
N LEU A 708 18.46 36.51 -24.94
CA LEU A 708 17.50 37.39 -25.64
C LEU A 708 18.16 38.18 -26.78
N GLY A 709 19.47 38.48 -26.68
CA GLY A 709 20.26 39.16 -27.70
C GLY A 709 19.80 40.58 -28.04
N GLU A 710 20.35 41.14 -29.11
CA GLU A 710 19.97 42.44 -29.68
C GLU A 710 18.89 42.25 -30.77
N GLN A 711 17.68 41.83 -30.38
CA GLN A 711 16.59 41.55 -31.32
C GLN A 711 15.52 42.67 -31.29
N GLY A 712 15.44 43.48 -32.35
CA GLY A 712 14.33 44.41 -32.63
C GLY A 712 14.34 45.77 -31.90
N ALA A 713 13.41 46.66 -32.29
CA ALA A 713 13.36 48.07 -31.89
C ALA A 713 13.01 48.35 -30.40
N GLU A 714 12.63 47.33 -29.63
CA GLU A 714 12.35 47.44 -28.18
C GLU A 714 13.29 46.54 -27.38
N GLN A 715 14.54 46.99 -27.19
CA GLN A 715 15.50 46.27 -26.35
C GLN A 715 14.95 46.06 -24.92
N VAL A 716 15.06 44.83 -24.43
CA VAL A 716 14.73 44.48 -23.04
C VAL A 716 16.02 44.57 -22.23
N TYR A 717 16.13 45.59 -21.40
CA TYR A 717 17.25 45.75 -20.47
C TYR A 717 16.88 45.17 -19.09
N LEU A 718 17.23 43.91 -18.86
CA LEU A 718 16.85 43.17 -17.64
C LEU A 718 17.32 43.80 -16.33
N PRO A 719 18.45 44.53 -16.23
CA PRO A 719 18.82 45.22 -15.00
C PRO A 719 17.80 46.28 -14.54
N SER A 720 16.98 46.80 -15.46
CA SER A 720 15.87 47.72 -15.13
C SER A 720 14.58 47.01 -14.70
N LEU A 721 14.49 45.68 -14.90
CA LEU A 721 13.36 44.87 -14.44
C LEU A 721 13.65 44.40 -13.00
N TYR A 722 12.88 44.89 -12.03
CA TYR A 722 13.03 44.55 -10.61
C TYR A 722 12.17 43.36 -10.19
N PHE A 723 12.48 42.78 -9.04
CA PHE A 723 11.75 41.66 -8.46
C PHE A 723 10.24 41.96 -8.36
N GLY A 724 9.44 41.02 -8.84
CA GLY A 724 7.99 41.13 -8.95
C GLY A 724 7.53 41.83 -10.23
N GLN A 725 8.41 42.35 -11.08
CA GLN A 725 8.02 42.94 -12.37
C GLN A 725 8.06 41.91 -13.51
N CYS A 726 7.22 42.12 -14.51
CA CYS A 726 7.21 41.33 -15.74
C CYS A 726 7.30 42.20 -16.99
N LYS A 727 7.76 41.62 -18.10
CA LYS A 727 7.72 42.24 -19.43
C LYS A 727 7.36 41.19 -20.49
N HIS A 728 6.53 41.58 -21.45
CA HIS A 728 6.32 40.79 -22.65
C HIS A 728 7.46 41.05 -23.64
N VAL A 729 7.99 39.98 -24.23
CA VAL A 729 9.08 40.04 -25.19
C VAL A 729 8.66 39.23 -26.41
N ILE A 730 8.80 39.80 -27.61
CA ILE A 730 8.72 39.00 -28.84
C ILE A 730 10.13 38.46 -29.08
N HIS A 731 10.27 37.13 -29.07
CA HIS A 731 11.56 36.49 -29.20
C HIS A 731 11.52 35.40 -30.27
N GLU A 732 12.56 35.36 -31.10
CA GLU A 732 12.81 34.31 -32.07
C GLU A 732 14.05 33.53 -31.63
N VAL A 733 13.90 32.24 -31.38
CA VAL A 733 15.03 31.37 -31.04
C VAL A 733 15.87 31.15 -32.30
N PRO A 734 17.17 31.52 -32.31
CA PRO A 734 18.02 31.39 -33.49
C PRO A 734 18.09 29.95 -34.00
N SER A 735 18.01 29.77 -35.32
CA SER A 735 18.10 28.46 -36.00
C SER A 735 17.00 27.43 -35.63
N SER A 736 15.89 27.86 -35.03
CA SER A 736 14.77 26.98 -34.65
C SER A 736 13.71 26.78 -35.75
N ASN A 737 13.63 27.67 -36.75
CA ASN A 737 12.55 27.74 -37.74
C ASN A 737 11.13 27.88 -37.16
N LEU A 738 11.00 28.29 -35.88
CA LEU A 738 9.70 28.46 -35.20
C LEU A 738 9.09 29.87 -35.39
N GLY A 739 9.90 30.82 -35.86
CA GLY A 739 9.53 32.23 -35.98
C GLY A 739 9.47 32.97 -34.63
N PRO A 740 9.20 34.29 -34.65
CA PRO A 740 9.07 35.09 -33.44
C PRO A 740 7.78 34.75 -32.68
N ALA A 741 7.87 34.60 -31.36
CA ALA A 741 6.72 34.33 -30.50
C ALA A 741 6.75 35.19 -29.22
N PRO A 742 5.57 35.55 -28.67
CA PRO A 742 5.48 36.29 -27.42
C PRO A 742 5.81 35.40 -26.23
N ILE A 743 6.75 35.84 -25.41
CA ILE A 743 7.10 35.25 -24.12
C ILE A 743 6.87 36.27 -23.01
N MET A 744 6.60 35.81 -21.80
CA MET A 744 6.51 36.68 -20.62
C MET A 744 7.67 36.38 -19.68
N VAL A 745 8.51 37.38 -19.47
CA VAL A 745 9.65 37.31 -18.55
C VAL A 745 9.26 38.01 -17.26
N THR A 746 9.20 37.26 -16.16
CA THR A 746 8.89 37.79 -14.83
C THR A 746 10.11 37.63 -13.94
N ARG A 747 10.64 38.70 -13.36
CA ARG A 747 11.76 38.60 -12.40
C ARG A 747 11.22 38.17 -11.05
N ALA A 748 11.18 36.87 -10.83
CA ALA A 748 10.62 36.23 -9.64
C ALA A 748 11.31 34.88 -9.42
N GLY A 749 11.04 34.25 -8.28
CA GLY A 749 11.68 33.01 -7.95
C GLY A 749 11.21 32.38 -6.65
N TYR A 750 11.35 31.05 -6.60
CA TYR A 750 11.03 30.21 -5.45
C TYR A 750 12.28 29.58 -4.82
N THR A 751 13.42 30.27 -4.88
CA THR A 751 14.71 29.79 -4.34
C THR A 751 15.33 30.73 -3.29
N GLY A 752 14.83 31.97 -3.19
CA GLY A 752 15.47 33.04 -2.44
C GLY A 752 16.64 33.69 -3.17
N GLU A 753 17.06 33.18 -4.32
CA GLU A 753 18.03 33.84 -5.21
C GLU A 753 17.33 34.84 -6.14
N ASP A 754 18.13 35.69 -6.80
CA ASP A 754 17.66 36.42 -7.97
C ASP A 754 17.34 35.45 -9.12
N GLY A 755 16.47 35.86 -10.03
CA GLY A 755 16.06 35.00 -11.13
C GLY A 755 14.80 35.44 -11.85
N PHE A 756 14.44 34.64 -12.84
CA PHE A 756 13.31 34.88 -13.74
C PHE A 756 12.48 33.61 -13.90
N GLU A 757 11.16 33.78 -13.94
CA GLU A 757 10.22 32.79 -14.44
C GLU A 757 9.77 33.23 -15.83
N ILE A 758 9.87 32.32 -16.80
CA ILE A 758 9.65 32.62 -18.22
C ILE A 758 8.52 31.73 -18.72
N SER A 759 7.38 32.34 -19.04
CA SER A 759 6.22 31.67 -19.62
C SER A 759 6.35 31.62 -21.13
N LEU A 760 6.21 30.42 -21.70
CA LEU A 760 6.54 30.10 -23.09
C LEU A 760 5.36 29.39 -23.76
N PRO A 761 5.01 29.76 -25.01
CA PRO A 761 4.10 28.97 -25.81
C PRO A 761 4.57 27.51 -25.97
N PRO A 762 3.66 26.53 -26.11
CA PRO A 762 4.01 25.11 -26.14
C PRO A 762 5.09 24.76 -27.17
N HIS A 763 4.97 25.31 -28.39
CA HIS A 763 5.89 25.03 -29.51
C HIS A 763 7.30 25.59 -29.30
N LEU A 764 7.49 26.58 -28.42
CA LEU A 764 8.77 27.25 -28.19
C LEU A 764 9.54 26.68 -26.99
N THR A 765 8.84 26.01 -26.07
CA THR A 765 9.35 25.71 -24.72
C THR A 765 10.69 24.97 -24.72
N THR A 766 10.80 23.88 -25.48
CA THR A 766 12.02 23.07 -25.57
C THR A 766 13.16 23.82 -26.24
N ALA A 767 12.89 24.42 -27.41
CA ALA A 767 13.91 25.15 -28.17
C ALA A 767 14.50 26.33 -27.39
N PHE A 768 13.67 27.09 -26.67
CA PHE A 768 14.14 28.19 -25.83
C PHE A 768 14.97 27.71 -24.63
N THR A 769 14.56 26.61 -24.01
CA THR A 769 15.28 26.01 -22.87
C THR A 769 16.67 25.51 -23.31
N GLU A 770 16.75 24.85 -24.46
CA GLU A 770 18.03 24.41 -25.04
C GLU A 770 18.90 25.60 -25.46
N HIS A 771 18.30 26.66 -25.99
CA HIS A 771 18.99 27.89 -26.34
C HIS A 771 19.62 28.57 -25.12
N LEU A 772 18.92 28.63 -23.98
CA LEU A 772 19.48 29.12 -22.72
C LEU A 772 20.67 28.28 -22.26
N LEU A 773 20.53 26.95 -22.25
CA LEU A 773 21.61 26.02 -21.86
C LEU A 773 22.84 26.16 -22.77
N LYS A 774 22.62 26.31 -24.08
CA LYS A 774 23.68 26.48 -25.07
C LYS A 774 24.39 27.83 -24.92
N THR A 775 23.64 28.92 -24.75
CA THR A 775 24.18 30.27 -24.60
C THR A 775 25.04 30.40 -23.35
N ALA A 776 24.53 29.88 -22.22
CA ALA A 776 25.26 29.97 -20.95
C ALA A 776 26.48 29.04 -20.88
N GLY A 777 26.39 27.85 -21.47
CA GLY A 777 27.36 26.77 -21.31
C GLY A 777 27.29 26.08 -19.94
N PRO A 778 27.88 24.87 -19.81
CA PRO A 778 27.77 24.03 -18.61
C PRO A 778 28.47 24.60 -17.37
N ASP A 779 29.34 25.61 -17.55
CA ASP A 779 30.08 26.27 -16.48
C ASP A 779 29.28 27.35 -15.76
N ARG A 780 28.25 27.92 -16.40
CA ARG A 780 27.40 28.98 -15.83
C ARG A 780 25.98 28.51 -15.52
N LEU A 781 25.41 27.62 -16.34
CA LEU A 781 24.02 27.15 -16.20
C LEU A 781 23.91 25.62 -16.21
N ARG A 782 23.08 25.09 -15.31
CA ARG A 782 22.71 23.67 -15.28
C ARG A 782 21.23 23.49 -15.03
N LEU A 783 20.71 22.32 -15.40
CA LEU A 783 19.39 21.90 -14.94
C LEU A 783 19.44 21.54 -13.45
N ALA A 784 18.38 21.85 -12.71
CA ALA A 784 18.26 21.48 -11.30
C ALA A 784 16.88 20.89 -11.01
N GLY A 785 16.86 19.88 -10.14
CA GLY A 785 15.66 19.11 -9.83
C GLY A 785 14.93 19.58 -8.57
N LEU A 786 13.78 18.95 -8.31
CA LEU A 786 12.91 19.27 -7.18
C LEU A 786 13.62 19.21 -5.81
N GLY A 787 14.61 18.33 -5.63
CA GLY A 787 15.34 18.23 -4.36
C GLY A 787 16.14 19.49 -4.01
N ALA A 788 16.82 20.08 -4.98
CA ALA A 788 17.55 21.33 -4.78
C ALA A 788 16.57 22.49 -4.53
N ARG A 789 15.47 22.53 -5.27
CA ARG A 789 14.41 23.54 -5.11
C ARG A 789 13.79 23.51 -3.70
N ASP A 790 13.52 22.32 -3.15
CA ASP A 790 12.93 22.18 -1.81
C ASP A 790 13.86 22.68 -0.68
N SER A 791 15.17 22.45 -0.80
CA SER A 791 16.12 22.99 0.18
C SER A 791 16.33 24.51 0.04
N LEU A 792 16.37 25.04 -1.19
CA LEU A 792 16.48 26.48 -1.46
C LEU A 792 15.26 27.26 -0.94
N ARG A 793 14.05 26.79 -1.25
CA ARG A 793 12.81 27.43 -0.76
C ARG A 793 12.71 27.39 0.75
N LEU A 794 13.17 26.31 1.38
CA LEU A 794 13.12 26.16 2.82
C LEU A 794 14.07 27.15 3.50
N GLU A 795 15.28 27.31 2.98
CA GLU A 795 16.22 28.35 3.45
C GLU A 795 15.64 29.76 3.31
N ALA A 796 14.89 30.02 2.24
CA ALA A 796 14.16 31.26 2.02
C ALA A 796 12.86 31.38 2.83
N GLY A 797 12.50 30.39 3.65
CA GLY A 797 11.30 30.41 4.50
C GLY A 797 9.97 30.34 3.75
N MET A 798 9.99 29.87 2.50
CA MET A 798 8.80 29.86 1.64
C MET A 798 7.95 28.60 1.84
N CYS A 799 6.63 28.79 1.79
CA CYS A 799 5.62 27.78 2.05
C CYS A 799 5.43 26.85 0.86
N LEU A 800 5.32 25.55 1.12
CA LEU A 800 4.85 24.58 0.14
C LEU A 800 3.42 24.13 0.49
N TYR A 801 2.47 24.31 -0.44
CA TYR A 801 1.09 23.84 -0.23
C TYR A 801 1.05 22.32 -0.02
N GLY A 802 0.18 21.87 0.89
CA GLY A 802 0.08 20.47 1.31
C GLY A 802 1.02 20.11 2.47
N HIS A 803 2.07 20.91 2.71
CA HIS A 803 3.01 20.75 3.82
C HIS A 803 2.87 21.89 4.83
N ASP A 804 3.14 23.12 4.38
CA ASP A 804 3.11 24.32 5.21
C ASP A 804 1.75 25.04 5.15
N LEU A 805 0.99 24.86 4.06
CA LEU A 805 -0.33 25.45 3.85
C LEU A 805 -1.37 24.36 3.57
N ASN A 806 -2.62 24.62 3.95
CA ASN A 806 -3.77 23.78 3.68
C ASN A 806 -5.06 24.58 3.89
N ASP A 807 -6.20 23.94 3.60
CA ASP A 807 -7.54 24.52 3.72
C ASP A 807 -7.91 25.02 5.13
N ASP A 808 -7.28 24.51 6.19
CA ASP A 808 -7.51 24.93 7.58
C ASP A 808 -6.64 26.13 8.01
N THR A 809 -5.69 26.54 7.18
CA THR A 809 -4.65 27.52 7.54
C THR A 809 -5.01 28.89 6.99
N THR A 810 -5.09 29.91 7.84
CA THR A 810 -5.26 31.31 7.40
C THR A 810 -3.92 31.94 6.98
N PRO A 811 -3.91 32.98 6.12
CA PRO A 811 -2.68 33.71 5.80
C PRO A 811 -1.96 34.25 7.04
N VAL A 812 -2.71 34.68 8.05
CA VAL A 812 -2.11 35.19 9.29
C VAL A 812 -1.42 34.04 10.03
N ALA A 813 -2.08 32.89 10.21
CA ALA A 813 -1.50 31.71 10.87
C ALA A 813 -0.21 31.25 10.16
N ALA A 814 -0.19 31.28 8.83
CA ALA A 814 0.98 30.96 8.01
C ALA A 814 2.13 31.96 8.08
N GLY A 815 1.98 33.08 8.79
CA GLY A 815 2.97 34.17 8.78
C GLY A 815 3.01 34.91 7.45
N LEU A 816 1.94 34.83 6.67
CA LEU A 816 1.75 35.47 5.37
C LEU A 816 0.86 36.72 5.48
N SER A 817 0.73 37.34 6.65
CA SER A 817 -0.07 38.56 6.85
C SER A 817 0.20 39.68 5.84
N TRP A 818 1.40 39.71 5.26
CA TRP A 818 1.81 40.67 4.25
C TRP A 818 1.09 40.52 2.89
N VAL A 819 0.50 39.36 2.59
CA VAL A 819 -0.31 39.15 1.36
C VAL A 819 -1.65 39.87 1.41
N VAL A 820 -2.09 40.32 2.60
CA VAL A 820 -3.28 41.16 2.76
C VAL A 820 -2.88 42.61 2.51
N HIS A 821 -3.25 43.12 1.34
CA HIS A 821 -2.92 44.47 0.88
C HIS A 821 -3.52 45.55 1.78
N LYS A 822 -2.86 46.73 1.83
CA LYS A 822 -3.20 47.81 2.78
C LYS A 822 -4.65 48.23 2.68
N ASN A 823 -5.16 48.42 1.47
CA ASN A 823 -6.56 48.80 1.25
C ASN A 823 -7.51 47.73 1.82
N ARG A 824 -7.21 46.45 1.59
CA ARG A 824 -8.04 45.31 2.04
C ARG A 824 -8.05 45.13 3.55
N ARG A 825 -7.00 45.57 4.26
CA ARG A 825 -6.96 45.57 5.74
C ARG A 825 -8.01 46.50 6.36
N ILE A 826 -8.45 47.50 5.60
CA ILE A 826 -9.45 48.49 6.02
C ILE A 826 -10.82 48.12 5.45
N SER A 827 -10.89 47.87 4.14
CA SER A 827 -12.16 47.66 3.45
C SER A 827 -12.76 46.26 3.67
N GLY A 828 -11.95 45.26 3.99
CA GLY A 828 -12.38 43.85 3.90
C GLY A 828 -12.90 43.52 2.51
N GLY A 829 -13.95 42.70 2.45
CA GLY A 829 -14.70 42.36 1.25
C GLY A 829 -14.17 41.15 0.47
N PHE A 830 -13.13 40.48 0.98
CA PHE A 830 -12.60 39.24 0.43
C PHE A 830 -13.08 38.03 1.25
N HIS A 831 -12.93 36.82 0.73
CA HIS A 831 -13.35 35.60 1.43
C HIS A 831 -12.64 35.43 2.78
N GLY A 832 -13.43 35.28 3.84
CA GLY A 832 -12.93 35.09 5.21
C GLY A 832 -12.29 36.33 5.83
N ASP A 833 -12.56 37.52 5.30
CA ASP A 833 -12.13 38.80 5.84
C ASP A 833 -12.49 38.96 7.33
N GLU A 834 -13.69 38.57 7.75
CA GLU A 834 -14.11 38.66 9.15
C GLU A 834 -13.16 37.92 10.11
N VAL A 835 -12.65 36.76 9.69
CA VAL A 835 -11.68 35.97 10.46
C VAL A 835 -10.30 36.59 10.36
N ILE A 836 -9.82 36.81 9.13
CA ILE A 836 -8.46 37.26 8.85
C ILE A 836 -8.19 38.65 9.44
N LEU A 837 -9.13 39.59 9.33
CA LEU A 837 -8.98 40.94 9.88
C LEU A 837 -8.95 40.92 11.42
N ARG A 838 -9.74 40.06 12.07
CA ARG A 838 -9.69 39.86 13.54
C ARG A 838 -8.37 39.23 14.00
N GLU A 839 -7.77 38.37 13.20
CA GLU A 839 -6.45 37.78 13.47
C GLU A 839 -5.29 38.75 13.21
N LEU A 840 -5.45 39.67 12.26
CA LEU A 840 -4.47 40.72 11.95
C LEU A 840 -4.45 41.82 13.01
N LYS A 841 -5.61 42.14 13.58
CA LYS A 841 -5.74 43.21 14.57
C LYS A 841 -4.86 42.91 15.79
N PRO A 842 -4.07 43.88 16.28
CA PRO A 842 -3.28 43.70 17.50
C PRO A 842 -4.17 43.35 18.70
N ALA A 843 -3.69 42.47 19.58
CA ALA A 843 -4.43 42.05 20.77
C ALA A 843 -4.81 43.22 21.69
N LYS A 844 -3.97 44.26 21.75
CA LYS A 844 -4.22 45.48 22.53
C LYS A 844 -5.40 46.30 22.01
N GLU A 845 -5.81 46.11 20.77
CA GLU A 845 -6.93 46.79 20.13
C GLU A 845 -8.17 45.88 20.05
N GLY A 846 -8.20 44.78 20.82
CA GLY A 846 -9.29 43.81 20.82
C GLY A 846 -9.19 42.75 19.71
N GLY A 847 -8.04 42.60 19.06
CA GLY A 847 -7.80 41.54 18.10
C GLY A 847 -7.61 40.16 18.73
N LYS A 848 -8.06 39.10 18.05
CA LYS A 848 -7.92 37.73 18.55
C LYS A 848 -6.48 37.23 18.40
N GLY A 849 -5.80 37.61 17.32
CA GLY A 849 -4.58 36.94 16.86
C GLY A 849 -4.87 35.51 16.38
N ALA A 850 -3.97 34.87 15.64
CA ALA A 850 -4.16 33.44 15.36
C ALA A 850 -3.71 32.57 16.55
N GLU A 851 -4.40 31.46 16.72
CA GLU A 851 -4.14 30.46 17.76
C GLU A 851 -2.81 29.74 17.56
N GLN A 852 -2.40 29.57 16.30
CA GLN A 852 -1.12 28.98 15.92
C GLN A 852 -0.39 29.88 14.93
N ARG A 853 0.94 29.82 14.95
CA ARG A 853 1.81 30.57 14.03
C ARG A 853 2.88 29.66 13.45
N ARG A 854 3.10 29.79 12.14
CA ARG A 854 4.26 29.20 11.46
C ARG A 854 5.54 29.87 11.97
N ILE A 855 6.55 29.05 12.26
CA ILE A 855 7.86 29.45 12.76
C ILE A 855 8.97 28.75 11.99
N GLY A 856 10.17 29.34 12.04
CA GLY A 856 11.41 28.67 11.63
C GLY A 856 12.12 28.06 12.84
N LEU A 857 12.83 26.96 12.63
CA LEU A 857 13.56 26.20 13.64
C LEU A 857 14.98 25.91 13.17
N ILE A 858 15.97 26.12 14.04
CA ILE A 858 17.28 25.48 13.95
C ILE A 858 17.28 24.31 14.92
N ILE A 859 17.70 23.12 14.46
CA ILE A 859 17.52 21.86 15.16
C ILE A 859 18.86 21.15 15.35
N ASP A 860 19.14 20.76 16.59
CA ASP A 860 20.35 20.04 16.94
C ASP A 860 20.30 18.56 16.52
N GLY A 861 21.45 18.01 16.16
CA GLY A 861 21.58 16.59 15.87
C GLY A 861 20.97 16.16 14.53
N ALA A 862 19.90 15.37 14.56
CA ALA A 862 19.28 14.83 13.35
C ALA A 862 18.18 15.75 12.82
N PRO A 863 18.02 15.92 11.50
CA PRO A 863 16.97 16.78 10.93
C PRO A 863 15.58 16.27 11.32
N ALA A 864 14.73 17.18 11.82
CA ALA A 864 13.34 16.86 12.06
C ALA A 864 12.58 16.88 10.74
N ARG A 865 11.96 15.76 10.38
CA ARG A 865 11.09 15.67 9.21
C ARG A 865 9.68 16.12 9.57
N GLU A 866 8.88 16.39 8.54
CA GLU A 866 7.45 16.61 8.68
C GLU A 866 6.82 15.56 9.60
N GLY A 867 5.94 16.01 10.50
CA GLY A 867 5.37 15.12 11.50
C GLY A 867 5.95 15.29 12.89
N ALA A 868 7.22 15.70 13.00
CA ALA A 868 7.91 15.74 14.29
C ALA A 868 7.21 16.67 15.28
N ALA A 869 6.98 16.20 16.50
CA ALA A 869 6.37 16.98 17.57
C ALA A 869 7.34 18.06 18.04
N ILE A 870 6.83 19.28 18.21
CA ILE A 870 7.52 20.38 18.88
C ILE A 870 6.99 20.42 20.30
N VAL A 871 7.87 20.31 21.29
CA VAL A 871 7.52 20.29 22.71
C VAL A 871 8.19 21.46 23.44
N ALA A 872 7.55 21.95 24.50
CA ALA A 872 8.15 22.97 25.35
C ALA A 872 9.41 22.42 26.02
N LYS A 873 10.45 23.25 26.12
CA LYS A 873 11.68 22.87 26.86
C LYS A 873 11.36 22.85 28.36
N GLY A 874 11.43 21.68 28.99
CA GLY A 874 11.20 21.55 30.43
C GLY A 874 12.27 22.26 31.26
N THR A 875 11.88 22.96 32.33
CA THR A 875 12.78 23.63 33.28
C THR A 875 13.14 22.77 34.50
N GLY A 876 12.68 21.52 34.59
CA GLY A 876 12.81 20.70 35.81
C GLY A 876 13.72 19.48 35.68
N THR A 877 14.64 19.35 36.62
CA THR A 877 15.29 18.09 37.03
C THR A 877 14.24 17.16 37.66
N GLY A 878 13.70 16.21 36.90
CA GLY A 878 12.81 15.19 37.44
C GLY A 878 12.30 14.27 36.33
N GLY A 879 12.55 12.97 36.47
CA GLY A 879 12.02 11.94 35.57
C GLY A 879 10.49 11.85 35.65
N ASP A 880 9.89 11.45 34.52
CA ASP A 880 8.51 10.96 34.35
C ASP A 880 7.39 11.92 33.91
N ALA A 881 7.60 13.23 33.77
CA ALA A 881 6.61 14.09 33.09
C ALA A 881 6.82 14.11 31.56
N GLN A 882 5.81 13.67 30.79
CA GLN A 882 5.76 13.84 29.33
C GLN A 882 5.72 15.36 29.02
N PRO A 883 6.65 15.90 28.21
CA PRO A 883 6.69 17.32 27.91
C PRO A 883 5.49 17.73 27.06
N GLU A 884 4.91 18.89 27.37
CA GLU A 884 3.75 19.42 26.66
C GLU A 884 4.06 19.65 25.17
N GLN A 885 3.27 19.03 24.30
CA GLN A 885 3.35 19.26 22.87
C GLN A 885 2.71 20.60 22.52
N ILE A 886 3.55 21.54 22.08
CA ILE A 886 3.15 22.91 21.73
C ILE A 886 3.03 23.12 20.22
N GLY A 887 3.40 22.12 19.40
CA GLY A 887 3.39 22.28 17.95
C GLY A 887 3.83 21.06 17.15
N LYS A 888 4.07 21.28 15.86
CA LYS A 888 4.48 20.25 14.90
C LYS A 888 5.30 20.84 13.75
N VAL A 889 6.33 20.12 13.32
CA VAL A 889 7.14 20.42 12.13
C VAL A 889 6.35 20.10 10.86
N THR A 890 6.34 21.04 9.91
CA THR A 890 5.71 20.94 8.57
C THR A 890 6.73 20.64 7.48
N SER A 891 7.91 21.27 7.52
CA SER A 891 8.98 21.06 6.55
C SER A 891 10.33 20.95 7.26
N GLY A 892 11.26 20.13 6.78
CA GLY A 892 12.58 20.04 7.40
C GLY A 892 13.62 19.23 6.63
N CYS A 893 14.80 19.82 6.48
CA CYS A 893 15.97 19.21 5.85
C CYS A 893 17.28 19.81 6.38
N PRO A 894 18.43 19.15 6.13
CA PRO A 894 19.74 19.80 6.25
C PRO A 894 19.83 20.99 5.28
N SER A 895 20.32 22.13 5.75
CA SER A 895 20.62 23.32 4.95
C SER A 895 22.05 23.21 4.40
N PRO A 896 22.23 23.10 3.07
CA PRO A 896 23.57 23.06 2.46
C PRO A 896 24.34 24.37 2.66
N THR A 897 23.65 25.52 2.75
CA THR A 897 24.27 26.83 2.93
C THR A 897 24.73 27.04 4.38
N LEU A 898 23.91 26.69 5.37
CA LEU A 898 24.19 26.96 6.78
C LEU A 898 24.97 25.84 7.48
N GLY A 899 25.01 24.63 6.91
CA GLY A 899 25.58 23.45 7.56
C GLY A 899 24.81 23.02 8.82
N LYS A 900 23.54 23.42 8.94
CA LYS A 900 22.65 23.15 10.08
C LYS A 900 21.39 22.44 9.62
N ASN A 901 20.67 21.78 10.53
CA ASN A 901 19.33 21.32 10.22
C ASN A 901 18.34 22.45 10.48
N ILE A 902 17.54 22.75 9.47
CA ILE A 902 16.48 23.75 9.55
C ILE A 902 15.12 23.08 9.35
N GLY A 903 14.08 23.71 9.87
CA GLY A 903 12.71 23.28 9.63
C GLY A 903 11.71 24.38 9.87
N MET A 904 10.54 24.25 9.27
CA MET A 904 9.39 25.07 9.57
C MET A 904 8.35 24.24 10.32
N GLY A 905 7.51 24.90 11.10
CA GLY A 905 6.43 24.23 11.81
C GLY A 905 5.46 25.23 12.42
N TYR A 906 4.36 24.73 12.97
CA TYR A 906 3.39 25.54 13.68
C TYR A 906 3.52 25.30 15.17
N VAL A 907 3.50 26.38 15.94
CA VAL A 907 3.42 26.35 17.39
C VAL A 907 2.23 27.18 17.87
N GLN A 908 1.69 26.78 19.02
CA GLN A 908 0.64 27.52 19.72
C GLN A 908 1.10 28.94 20.06
N ARG A 909 0.13 29.84 20.16
CA ARG A 909 0.33 31.22 20.60
C ARG A 909 1.11 31.24 21.92
N GLY A 910 2.07 32.18 22.02
CA GLY A 910 2.99 32.27 23.16
C GLY A 910 4.37 31.68 22.90
N HIS A 911 4.49 30.69 22.00
CA HIS A 911 5.76 30.00 21.73
C HIS A 911 6.45 30.39 20.41
N HIS A 912 5.90 31.36 19.67
CA HIS A 912 6.36 31.70 18.31
C HIS A 912 7.45 32.79 18.25
N LYS A 913 7.92 33.31 19.39
CA LYS A 913 8.92 34.38 19.40
C LYS A 913 10.30 33.81 19.04
N ALA A 914 11.05 34.53 18.21
CA ALA A 914 12.44 34.17 17.93
C ALA A 914 13.27 34.19 19.24
N GLY A 915 14.19 33.23 19.37
CA GLY A 915 14.96 32.99 20.60
C GLY A 915 14.29 32.02 21.59
N THR A 916 13.03 31.66 21.39
CA THR A 916 12.36 30.66 22.23
C THR A 916 13.03 29.30 22.04
N LYS A 917 13.54 28.74 23.14
CA LYS A 917 14.12 27.38 23.16
C LYS A 917 13.00 26.35 23.28
N VAL A 918 13.03 25.37 22.39
CA VAL A 918 12.06 24.26 22.33
C VAL A 918 12.83 22.94 22.16
N GLU A 919 12.12 21.83 22.20
CA GLU A 919 12.68 20.54 21.78
C GLU A 919 11.82 19.95 20.65
N VAL A 920 12.45 19.14 19.80
CA VAL A 920 11.79 18.40 18.72
C VAL A 920 12.02 16.91 18.90
N VAL A 921 10.97 16.11 18.75
CA VAL A 921 11.05 14.66 18.91
C VAL A 921 11.43 14.02 17.57
N VAL A 922 12.68 13.58 17.46
CA VAL A 922 13.23 12.95 16.26
C VAL A 922 13.60 11.51 16.57
N ARG A 923 12.90 10.55 15.93
CA ARG A 923 13.09 9.09 16.15
C ARG A 923 13.05 8.72 17.65
N GLY A 924 12.05 9.25 18.36
CA GLY A 924 11.85 9.03 19.80
C GLY A 924 12.81 9.78 20.73
N LYS A 925 13.83 10.49 20.20
CA LYS A 925 14.78 11.28 21.00
C LYS A 925 14.43 12.76 20.94
N ARG A 926 14.46 13.42 22.10
CA ARG A 926 14.35 14.88 22.19
C ARG A 926 15.64 15.52 21.70
N ARG A 927 15.52 16.46 20.78
CA ARG A 927 16.61 17.27 20.24
C ARG A 927 16.35 18.72 20.59
N GLY A 928 17.38 19.42 21.06
CA GLY A 928 17.32 20.86 21.25
C GLY A 928 16.97 21.55 19.93
N ALA A 929 16.12 22.57 20.01
CA ALA A 929 15.86 23.44 18.89
C ALA A 929 15.58 24.87 19.38
N GLU A 930 15.71 25.80 18.45
CA GLU A 930 15.46 27.21 18.70
C GLU A 930 14.57 27.77 17.61
N VAL A 931 13.54 28.51 18.04
CA VAL A 931 12.70 29.30 17.16
C VAL A 931 13.54 30.46 16.61
N VAL A 932 13.66 30.56 15.28
CA VAL A 932 14.42 31.61 14.60
C VAL A 932 13.55 32.41 13.65
N LYS A 933 14.02 33.60 13.28
CA LYS A 933 13.38 34.39 12.22
C LYS A 933 13.62 33.72 10.86
N MET A 934 12.61 33.79 10.01
CA MET A 934 12.71 33.43 8.60
C MET A 934 12.78 34.70 7.74
N PRO A 935 13.48 34.68 6.60
CA PRO A 935 14.17 33.52 6.02
C PRO A 935 15.42 33.10 6.82
N PHE A 936 15.86 31.84 6.70
CA PHE A 936 17.07 31.33 7.35
C PHE A 936 18.34 31.85 6.67
N VAL A 937 18.27 32.02 5.35
CA VAL A 937 19.28 32.67 4.52
C VAL A 937 18.63 33.90 3.87
N ALA A 938 19.29 35.05 3.94
CA ALA A 938 18.75 36.28 3.37
C ALA A 938 18.52 36.12 1.85
N SER A 939 17.35 36.55 1.37
CA SER A 939 17.03 36.52 -0.05
C SER A 939 17.88 37.54 -0.82
N GLN A 940 18.30 37.16 -2.03
CA GLN A 940 19.14 37.96 -2.94
C GLN A 940 18.31 38.58 -4.08
N TYR A 941 17.02 38.81 -3.87
CA TYR A 941 16.13 39.37 -4.88
C TYR A 941 16.59 40.75 -5.37
N TRP A 942 16.67 40.93 -6.68
CA TRP A 942 17.02 42.22 -7.28
C TRP A 942 15.91 43.26 -7.08
N LYS A 943 16.11 44.20 -6.17
CA LYS A 943 15.12 45.22 -5.82
C LYS A 943 15.64 46.61 -6.16
N GLN A 944 14.71 47.54 -6.41
CA GLN A 944 15.06 48.95 -6.57
C GLN A 944 15.64 49.48 -5.26
N ALA A 945 16.76 50.20 -5.34
CA ALA A 945 17.37 50.82 -4.18
C ALA A 945 16.38 51.80 -3.52
N VAL A 946 16.13 51.63 -2.23
CA VAL A 946 15.25 52.51 -1.47
C VAL A 946 16.04 53.77 -1.12
N GLY A 947 15.92 54.82 -1.94
CA GLY A 947 16.41 56.17 -1.64
C GLY A 947 17.56 56.66 -2.52
N THR A 948 17.24 57.10 -3.74
CA THR A 948 17.72 58.36 -4.30
C THR A 948 16.55 58.94 -5.09
N ALA A 949 16.07 60.12 -4.71
CA ALA A 949 15.14 60.86 -5.55
C ALA A 949 15.82 61.14 -6.91
N PRO A 950 15.09 61.10 -8.03
CA PRO A 950 15.67 61.53 -9.31
C PRO A 950 16.05 63.01 -9.19
N GLY A 951 17.33 63.31 -9.41
CA GLY A 951 17.82 64.66 -9.72
C GLY A 951 17.62 64.97 -11.19
#